data_AF-A0A7H8QXK8-F1
#
_entry.id   AF-A0A7H8QXK8-F1
#
_cell.length_a   1.000
_cell.length_b   1.000
_cell.length_c   1.000
_cell.angle_alpha   90.00
_cell.angle_beta   90.00
_cell.angle_gamma   90.00
#
_symmetry.space_group_name_H-M   'P 1'
#
loop_
_entity.id
_entity.type
_entity.pdbx_description
1 polymer ?
#
loop_
_entity_poly.entity_id
_entity_poly.type
_entity_poly.pdbx_seq_one_letter_code
_entity_poly.pdbx_strand_id
1 'polypeptide(L)'
;MGSISQLPRHKQICWSASVETSRPVAISAADDHQKTRDEIAYQRANASIPQPGTSPGEQDISFYPMLSERMFVDRLQQFHEALVKATVNIVHRWWEDKDSDFPSRMPLESQFEETLQWIDLQSKQKSMPAFADCLGLWRPDFLLIESQSSEVGAGFKVCEINSRSPNNAIIHTAYKHAIMQELLGPKSMIVPAGKSDTMVDGFLNHFDMALPIHIIRGRDTLDRKEFALLVEGKTGLRPRLINMTDLQLRPDPSSATGLSPYWVSLDLEPEKIHQAIMSLFPDEFSSLSQEMLRHLAKLSVNDFRAIAFVNDQRFLGIILQELNNLVEKHKVLTPEQEQILREGIVPTFIPGSQDLQEILQKSQKEGRSMKNDFIFKAARSSRGKGHLLGDEISEEEWEAILLGMQDPKVRADTTSYVLQPYVRQPMFDIAVNKSRMTTGNHIVGTYYATNGCFAGMGPWRAGTGKICNVYGSGCTLVTSVTTVDTLYHKTPFPVMENSTSHPLQICLSASKESSKLVSASKASYKDRKHAEEIYLSVVLKYTSGLAHLPYELRFMSPNPILVSQQFLDEIKEFHQALTLALNHIVRRWFSDKEAAFPTRMPLEPHEEELLQWVSEQNKKNAMHFYEGHQGNWRPDLLLPLDGQESFKICEINAKYPFNGIDLAGLFYQALANPDIKLPFLDPAADGDRLFDSIFAMFNPDQPIHFLQSKAFIETRKNVMTAFMDFAERRTAMRPRAVTPEELRLVRDPTSKTGFALYCTSDLLGSLPSVQQNGETLEKVSQVGLQLMGNEFQPLDPEIRHHLGLYGVNDVRSMLLVQDKRLLGILHQELDGLVKKHDVLTEEQAELLRRRVIPTIIPGSKELQQLLSQYRNGTISKDHYLLKPVRGSRGEGIVFGDELNDFEWEAILNDLQNPVIFPERKLYVIQPVVTQVEKELFLDEEVGQQRCQLVGSYHAVNGEFVGLGAWRVVNSSQRTCNMATGRAWKLGSVVLRE
;
A
#
# COMPACT_ATOMS: atom_id res chain seq x y z
N MET A 1 51.58 0.70 -20.40
CA MET A 1 50.76 -0.05 -21.37
C MET A 1 49.96 -1.07 -20.57
N GLY A 2 48.63 -1.08 -20.47
CA GLY A 2 47.59 -0.17 -20.92
C GLY A 2 46.47 -0.13 -19.87
N SER A 3 45.86 1.04 -19.75
CA SER A 3 44.64 1.34 -18.97
C SER A 3 43.44 0.54 -19.50
N ILE A 4 42.50 0.15 -18.64
CA ILE A 4 41.06 0.30 -18.91
C ILE A 4 40.36 0.76 -17.61
N SER A 5 40.24 2.09 -17.51
CA SER A 5 39.12 2.89 -16.98
C SER A 5 38.12 2.25 -16.01
N GLN A 6 38.13 2.72 -14.75
CA GLN A 6 36.88 3.00 -14.05
C GLN A 6 36.17 4.16 -14.78
N LEU A 7 35.09 3.88 -15.52
CA LEU A 7 33.94 4.77 -15.84
C LEU A 7 33.07 4.16 -16.98
N PRO A 8 31.73 4.38 -17.05
CA PRO A 8 30.79 4.86 -16.01
C PRO A 8 29.66 3.84 -15.71
N ARG A 9 28.93 4.06 -14.60
CA ARG A 9 27.64 3.42 -14.27
C ARG A 9 26.54 3.61 -15.35
N HIS A 10 26.81 4.45 -16.36
CA HIS A 10 25.94 4.76 -17.50
C HIS A 10 26.71 4.59 -18.81
N LYS A 11 26.18 3.82 -19.76
CA LYS A 11 26.82 3.62 -21.06
C LYS A 11 25.81 3.35 -22.17
N GLN A 12 26.10 3.85 -23.37
CA GLN A 12 25.37 3.40 -24.56
C GLN A 12 25.73 1.95 -24.89
N ILE A 13 24.71 1.16 -25.18
CA ILE A 13 24.86 -0.27 -25.47
C ILE A 13 24.32 -0.61 -26.86
N CYS A 14 24.94 -1.63 -27.47
CA CYS A 14 24.33 -2.35 -28.59
C CYS A 14 23.35 -3.36 -27.99
N TRP A 15 22.05 -3.15 -28.21
CA TRP A 15 21.03 -3.92 -27.49
C TRP A 15 20.92 -5.34 -28.03
N SER A 16 21.03 -5.56 -29.35
CA SER A 16 20.97 -6.93 -29.89
C SER A 16 22.16 -7.77 -29.45
N ALA A 17 23.38 -7.22 -29.49
CA ALA A 17 24.57 -7.89 -28.98
C ALA A 17 24.47 -8.18 -27.47
N SER A 18 23.83 -7.29 -26.71
CA SER A 18 23.62 -7.49 -25.28
C SER A 18 22.65 -8.64 -24.99
N VAL A 19 21.57 -8.75 -25.77
CA VAL A 19 20.61 -9.86 -25.68
C VAL A 19 21.28 -11.18 -26.10
N GLU A 20 22.00 -11.20 -27.21
CA GLU A 20 22.69 -12.41 -27.70
C GLU A 20 23.72 -12.95 -26.71
N THR A 21 24.50 -12.06 -26.10
CA THR A 21 25.57 -12.46 -25.18
C THR A 21 25.11 -12.61 -23.74
N SER A 22 23.86 -12.25 -23.42
CA SER A 22 23.34 -12.18 -22.06
C SER A 22 24.28 -11.40 -21.12
N ARG A 23 24.85 -10.29 -21.63
CA ARG A 23 25.60 -9.30 -20.85
C ARG A 23 25.57 -7.93 -21.56
N PRO A 24 25.64 -6.80 -20.85
CA PRO A 24 25.69 -5.48 -21.50
C PRO A 24 26.93 -5.29 -22.40
N VAL A 25 26.72 -5.09 -23.70
CA VAL A 25 27.77 -4.81 -24.70
C VAL A 25 27.79 -3.32 -25.02
N ALA A 26 28.88 -2.63 -24.67
CA ALA A 26 29.07 -1.22 -25.00
C ALA A 26 29.06 -0.99 -26.52
N ILE A 27 28.48 0.11 -26.97
CA ILE A 27 28.38 0.42 -28.40
C ILE A 27 29.76 0.51 -29.10
N SER A 28 30.79 0.94 -28.37
CA SER A 28 32.18 0.98 -28.84
C SER A 28 32.80 -0.39 -29.08
N ALA A 29 32.26 -1.44 -28.45
CA ALA A 29 32.71 -2.83 -28.60
C ALA A 29 31.90 -3.63 -29.63
N ALA A 30 30.81 -3.06 -30.16
CA ALA A 30 29.98 -3.72 -31.17
C ALA A 30 30.55 -3.54 -32.58
N ASP A 31 30.48 -4.59 -33.39
CA ASP A 31 30.89 -4.54 -34.80
C ASP A 31 29.84 -3.86 -35.70
N ASP A 32 30.22 -3.56 -36.95
CA ASP A 32 29.34 -2.86 -37.90
C ASP A 32 28.10 -3.66 -38.30
N HIS A 33 28.17 -4.99 -38.22
CA HIS A 33 27.05 -5.86 -38.53
C HIS A 33 26.00 -5.81 -37.40
N GLN A 34 26.44 -5.86 -36.13
CA GLN A 34 25.60 -5.69 -34.95
C GLN A 34 24.95 -4.31 -34.91
N LYS A 35 25.73 -3.25 -35.17
CA LYS A 35 25.22 -1.87 -35.28
C LYS A 35 24.17 -1.75 -36.37
N THR A 36 24.45 -2.23 -37.58
CA THR A 36 23.49 -2.20 -38.70
C THR A 36 22.21 -2.98 -38.37
N ARG A 37 22.32 -4.09 -37.63
CA ARG A 37 21.16 -4.86 -37.19
C ARG A 37 20.28 -4.07 -36.21
N ASP A 38 20.88 -3.43 -35.21
CA ASP A 38 20.15 -2.58 -34.25
C ASP A 38 19.41 -1.46 -34.97
N GLU A 39 20.06 -0.79 -35.94
CA GLU A 39 19.42 0.27 -36.74
C GLU A 39 18.21 -0.22 -37.52
N ILE A 40 18.37 -1.32 -38.27
CA ILE A 40 17.30 -1.86 -39.11
C ILE A 40 16.13 -2.34 -38.24
N ALA A 41 16.42 -3.01 -37.14
CA ALA A 41 15.41 -3.51 -36.23
C ALA A 41 14.69 -2.37 -35.51
N TYR A 42 15.41 -1.34 -35.04
CA TYR A 42 14.80 -0.17 -34.44
C TYR A 42 13.92 0.59 -35.43
N GLN A 43 14.39 0.81 -36.66
CA GLN A 43 13.60 1.46 -37.71
C GLN A 43 12.32 0.66 -38.02
N ARG A 44 12.42 -0.67 -38.08
CA ARG A 44 11.27 -1.55 -38.25
C ARG A 44 10.27 -1.42 -37.10
N ALA A 45 10.73 -1.53 -35.85
CA ALA A 45 9.89 -1.42 -34.66
C ALA A 45 9.25 -0.03 -34.53
N ASN A 46 10.01 1.03 -34.81
CA ASN A 46 9.51 2.41 -34.81
C ASN A 46 8.46 2.65 -35.92
N ALA A 47 8.52 1.90 -37.03
CA ALA A 47 7.53 1.95 -38.10
C ALA A 47 6.30 1.06 -37.84
N SER A 48 6.44 -0.04 -37.08
CA SER A 48 5.36 -0.97 -36.76
C SER A 48 4.51 -0.54 -35.56
N ILE A 49 5.11 0.11 -34.57
CA ILE A 49 4.39 0.57 -33.38
C ILE A 49 3.65 1.88 -33.68
N PRO A 50 2.32 1.94 -33.47
CA PRO A 50 1.57 3.18 -33.63
C PRO A 50 2.08 4.27 -32.68
N GLN A 51 2.40 5.44 -33.23
CA GLN A 51 2.79 6.62 -32.46
C GLN A 51 1.93 7.83 -32.88
N PRO A 52 0.62 7.82 -32.55
CA PRO A 52 -0.32 8.82 -33.02
C PRO A 52 0.14 10.26 -32.74
N GLY A 53 0.06 11.12 -33.76
CA GLY A 53 0.40 12.54 -33.65
C GLY A 53 1.87 12.87 -33.48
N THR A 54 2.76 11.87 -33.59
CA THR A 54 4.21 12.10 -33.61
C THR A 54 4.72 12.06 -35.05
N SER A 55 5.65 12.96 -35.37
CA SER A 55 6.41 12.94 -36.63
C SER A 55 7.75 12.23 -36.39
N PRO A 56 7.98 11.02 -36.94
CA PRO A 56 9.22 10.27 -36.71
C PRO A 56 10.51 10.99 -37.17
N GLY A 57 10.40 11.95 -38.10
CA GLY A 57 11.52 12.71 -38.65
C GLY A 57 11.88 14.00 -37.89
N GLU A 58 11.13 14.39 -36.85
CA GLU A 58 11.32 15.66 -36.14
C GLU A 58 12.22 15.56 -34.90
N GLN A 59 12.62 14.35 -34.49
CA GLN A 59 13.46 14.15 -33.30
C GLN A 59 14.75 13.42 -33.67
N ASP A 60 15.88 14.02 -33.29
CA ASP A 60 17.18 13.38 -33.42
C ASP A 60 17.36 12.36 -32.27
N ILE A 61 17.09 11.08 -32.54
CA ILE A 61 17.13 10.00 -31.54
C ILE A 61 18.21 8.98 -31.86
N SER A 62 18.89 8.48 -30.83
CA SER A 62 19.83 7.39 -30.96
C SER A 62 19.11 6.04 -31.07
N PHE A 63 19.61 5.17 -31.95
CA PHE A 63 19.19 3.76 -32.02
C PHE A 63 19.76 2.90 -30.88
N TYR A 64 20.71 3.44 -30.11
CA TYR A 64 21.44 2.75 -29.07
C TYR A 64 21.03 3.33 -27.70
N PRO A 65 20.36 2.55 -26.83
CA PRO A 65 19.87 3.07 -25.57
C PRO A 65 21.00 3.30 -24.57
N MET A 66 20.76 4.18 -23.60
CA MET A 66 21.62 4.40 -22.45
C MET A 66 21.25 3.43 -21.34
N LEU A 67 22.15 2.51 -21.02
CA LEU A 67 21.99 1.61 -19.88
C LEU A 67 22.35 2.34 -18.60
N SER A 68 21.45 2.31 -17.61
CA SER A 68 21.69 2.70 -16.22
C SER A 68 21.44 1.52 -15.30
N GLU A 69 22.29 1.34 -14.29
CA GLU A 69 22.13 0.26 -13.30
C GLU A 69 20.78 0.36 -12.56
N ARG A 70 20.20 -0.79 -12.20
CA ARG A 70 18.91 -0.84 -11.49
C ARG A 70 18.93 -0.04 -10.18
N MET A 71 20.01 -0.17 -9.42
CA MET A 71 20.26 0.58 -8.19
C MET A 71 20.29 2.10 -8.36
N PHE A 72 20.55 2.62 -9.56
CA PHE A 72 20.47 4.05 -9.84
C PHE A 72 19.01 4.50 -10.01
N VAL A 73 18.20 3.69 -10.71
CA VAL A 73 16.77 3.93 -10.89
C VAL A 73 16.04 3.89 -9.55
N ASP A 74 16.35 2.91 -8.70
CA ASP A 74 15.73 2.79 -7.38
C ASP A 74 16.11 3.97 -6.47
N ARG A 75 17.33 4.51 -6.58
CA ARG A 75 17.73 5.75 -5.88
C ARG A 75 16.96 6.97 -6.36
N LEU A 76 16.70 7.10 -7.66
CA LEU A 76 15.84 8.18 -8.18
C LEU A 76 14.42 8.07 -7.62
N GLN A 77 13.89 6.86 -7.51
CA GLN A 77 12.57 6.61 -6.91
C GLN A 77 12.55 7.01 -5.42
N GLN A 78 13.51 6.56 -4.62
CA GLN A 78 13.62 6.92 -3.20
C GLN A 78 13.76 8.44 -3.00
N PHE A 79 14.58 9.09 -3.82
CA PHE A 79 14.70 10.55 -3.84
C PHE A 79 13.36 11.22 -4.15
N HIS A 80 12.62 10.71 -5.14
CA HIS A 80 11.32 11.29 -5.50
C HIS A 80 10.28 11.13 -4.37
N GLU A 81 10.25 9.99 -3.69
CA GLU A 81 9.35 9.76 -2.55
C GLU A 81 9.63 10.75 -1.41
N ALA A 82 10.91 11.03 -1.11
CA ALA A 82 11.29 12.07 -0.15
C ALA A 82 10.90 13.47 -0.64
N LEU A 83 11.10 13.75 -1.93
CA LEU A 83 10.77 15.05 -2.56
C LEU A 83 9.27 15.33 -2.46
N VAL A 84 8.43 14.33 -2.68
CA VAL A 84 6.97 14.43 -2.55
C VAL A 84 6.57 14.76 -1.11
N LYS A 85 7.12 14.05 -0.11
CA LYS A 85 6.85 14.33 1.31
C LYS A 85 7.20 15.78 1.69
N ALA A 86 8.40 16.22 1.31
CA ALA A 86 8.85 17.59 1.56
C ALA A 86 7.92 18.63 0.91
N THR A 87 7.60 18.41 -0.37
CA THR A 87 6.76 19.29 -1.18
C THR A 87 5.33 19.39 -0.63
N VAL A 88 4.71 18.25 -0.28
CA VAL A 88 3.37 18.21 0.31
C VAL A 88 3.32 18.99 1.62
N ASN A 89 4.30 18.78 2.50
CA ASN A 89 4.33 19.49 3.77
C ASN A 89 4.51 21.00 3.60
N ILE A 90 5.49 21.42 2.78
CA ILE A 90 5.77 22.85 2.54
C ILE A 90 4.54 23.55 1.96
N VAL A 91 3.91 22.97 0.93
CA VAL A 91 2.73 23.57 0.31
C VAL A 91 1.53 23.59 1.26
N HIS A 92 1.34 22.56 2.09
CA HIS A 92 0.25 22.51 3.07
C HIS A 92 0.32 23.66 4.09
N ARG A 93 1.53 24.04 4.51
CA ARG A 93 1.75 25.09 5.52
C ARG A 93 2.11 26.45 4.92
N TRP A 94 2.03 26.60 3.59
CA TRP A 94 2.55 27.74 2.84
C TRP A 94 2.10 29.10 3.40
N TRP A 95 0.82 29.22 3.77
CA TRP A 95 0.23 30.48 4.24
C TRP A 95 0.14 30.61 5.77
N GLU A 96 0.32 29.52 6.52
CA GLU A 96 0.09 29.49 7.97
C GLU A 96 1.39 29.49 8.78
N ASP A 97 2.49 29.00 8.21
CA ASP A 97 3.77 28.91 8.90
C ASP A 97 4.49 30.27 8.90
N LYS A 98 4.19 31.08 9.91
CA LYS A 98 4.79 32.41 10.09
C LYS A 98 6.30 32.39 10.34
N ASP A 99 6.84 31.29 10.85
CA ASP A 99 8.28 31.18 11.11
C ASP A 99 9.04 31.01 9.79
N SER A 100 8.45 30.24 8.87
CA SER A 100 9.07 29.91 7.59
C SER A 100 8.79 30.95 6.51
N ASP A 101 7.65 31.65 6.61
CA ASP A 101 7.26 32.81 5.78
C ASP A 101 7.52 32.60 4.28
N PHE A 102 7.01 31.49 3.75
CA PHE A 102 7.18 31.12 2.34
C PHE A 102 6.75 32.20 1.34
N PRO A 103 5.65 32.95 1.56
CA PRO A 103 5.23 34.00 0.63
C PRO A 103 6.26 35.12 0.46
N SER A 104 7.01 35.48 1.51
CA SER A 104 8.04 36.53 1.40
C SER A 104 9.32 36.02 0.73
N ARG A 105 9.64 34.73 0.89
CA ARG A 105 10.81 34.06 0.28
C ARG A 105 10.61 33.74 -1.19
N MET A 106 9.37 33.47 -1.60
CA MET A 106 9.01 33.14 -2.97
C MET A 106 7.74 33.87 -3.40
N PRO A 107 7.79 35.20 -3.54
CA PRO A 107 6.61 35.98 -3.90
C PRO A 107 6.17 35.68 -5.34
N LEU A 108 4.87 35.85 -5.56
CA LEU A 108 4.18 35.66 -6.83
C LEU A 108 3.46 36.94 -7.25
N GLU A 109 2.93 36.98 -8.48
CA GLU A 109 2.05 38.08 -8.89
C GLU A 109 0.79 38.07 -8.01
N SER A 110 0.40 39.26 -7.53
CA SER A 110 -0.68 39.43 -6.54
C SER A 110 -1.98 38.71 -6.92
N GLN A 111 -2.36 38.77 -8.19
CA GLN A 111 -3.58 38.12 -8.66
C GLN A 111 -3.51 36.58 -8.58
N PHE A 112 -2.38 36.00 -8.97
CA PHE A 112 -2.19 34.55 -8.93
C PHE A 112 -2.01 34.07 -7.49
N GLU A 113 -1.29 34.83 -6.66
CA GLU A 113 -1.20 34.62 -5.21
C GLU A 113 -2.59 34.59 -4.55
N GLU A 114 -3.44 35.58 -4.84
CA GLU A 114 -4.81 35.63 -4.30
C GLU A 114 -5.62 34.40 -4.72
N THR A 115 -5.41 33.89 -5.94
CA THR A 115 -6.04 32.64 -6.38
C THR A 115 -5.51 31.44 -5.58
N LEU A 116 -4.20 31.35 -5.31
CA LEU A 116 -3.62 30.25 -4.53
C LEU A 116 -4.04 30.29 -3.05
N GLN A 117 -4.17 31.48 -2.45
CA GLN A 117 -4.74 31.65 -1.11
C GLN A 117 -6.20 31.21 -1.07
N TRP A 118 -6.97 31.56 -2.11
CA TRP A 118 -8.34 31.07 -2.25
C TRP A 118 -8.38 29.55 -2.38
N ILE A 119 -7.51 28.93 -3.20
CA ILE A 119 -7.41 27.46 -3.32
C ILE A 119 -7.06 26.80 -1.98
N ASP A 120 -6.13 27.36 -1.22
CA ASP A 120 -5.77 26.86 0.11
C ASP A 120 -6.97 26.90 1.08
N LEU A 121 -7.68 28.03 1.13
CA LEU A 121 -8.89 28.17 1.92
C LEU A 121 -9.98 27.17 1.50
N GLN A 122 -10.18 27.00 0.19
CA GLN A 122 -11.13 26.01 -0.35
C GLN A 122 -10.71 24.57 -0.02
N SER A 123 -9.41 24.27 -0.04
CA SER A 123 -8.88 22.96 0.33
C SER A 123 -9.13 22.64 1.80
N LYS A 124 -8.90 23.61 2.70
CA LYS A 124 -9.20 23.48 4.14
C LYS A 124 -10.69 23.32 4.42
N GLN A 125 -11.52 23.96 3.61
CA GLN A 125 -12.98 23.81 3.65
C GLN A 125 -13.48 22.53 2.94
N LYS A 126 -12.57 21.71 2.39
CA LYS A 126 -12.88 20.48 1.64
C LYS A 126 -13.73 20.72 0.38
N SER A 127 -13.78 21.95 -0.14
CA SER A 127 -14.45 22.28 -1.41
C SER A 127 -13.52 22.14 -2.62
N MET A 128 -12.21 21.98 -2.38
CA MET A 128 -11.21 21.54 -3.35
C MET A 128 -10.32 20.45 -2.71
N PRO A 129 -9.68 19.57 -3.49
CA PRO A 129 -8.76 18.56 -2.96
C PRO A 129 -7.57 19.18 -2.21
N ALA A 130 -7.10 18.51 -1.16
CA ALA A 130 -5.83 18.86 -0.55
C ALA A 130 -4.70 18.63 -1.56
N PHE A 131 -3.61 19.40 -1.45
CA PHE A 131 -2.50 19.30 -2.41
C PHE A 131 -1.90 17.89 -2.49
N ALA A 132 -1.90 17.14 -1.38
CA ALA A 132 -1.45 15.75 -1.32
C ALA A 132 -2.22 14.82 -2.28
N ASP A 133 -3.46 15.17 -2.62
CA ASP A 133 -4.36 14.35 -3.43
C ASP A 133 -4.38 14.77 -4.91
N CYS A 134 -3.70 15.85 -5.27
CA CYS A 134 -3.73 16.44 -6.63
C CYS A 134 -2.36 16.95 -7.11
N LEU A 135 -1.29 16.19 -6.85
CA LEU A 135 0.09 16.58 -7.18
C LEU A 135 0.33 16.78 -8.68
N GLY A 136 -0.50 16.20 -9.55
CA GLY A 136 -0.39 16.39 -11.00
C GLY A 136 0.80 15.65 -11.61
N LEU A 137 1.32 16.18 -12.72
CA LEU A 137 2.42 15.58 -13.48
C LEU A 137 3.73 16.30 -13.25
N TRP A 138 4.77 15.60 -12.81
CA TRP A 138 6.10 16.18 -12.61
C TRP A 138 7.12 15.55 -13.56
N ARG A 139 8.02 16.39 -14.06
CA ARG A 139 9.24 15.97 -14.75
C ARG A 139 10.47 16.62 -14.10
N PRO A 140 11.07 15.98 -13.09
CA PRO A 140 12.36 16.39 -12.57
C PRO A 140 13.49 16.09 -13.56
N ASP A 141 14.35 17.08 -13.78
CA ASP A 141 15.52 16.98 -14.63
C ASP A 141 16.79 16.97 -13.77
N PHE A 142 17.72 16.07 -14.06
CA PHE A 142 18.90 15.85 -13.24
C PHE A 142 20.20 15.75 -14.05
N LEU A 143 21.30 16.09 -13.41
CA LEU A 143 22.67 16.07 -13.93
C LEU A 143 23.47 14.97 -13.23
N LEU A 144 24.45 14.41 -13.93
CA LEU A 144 25.44 13.52 -13.32
C LEU A 144 26.59 14.35 -12.72
N ILE A 145 27.18 13.84 -11.64
CA ILE A 145 28.33 14.47 -10.97
C ILE A 145 29.61 13.70 -11.27
N GLU A 146 30.71 14.39 -11.54
CA GLU A 146 32.04 13.75 -11.63
C GLU A 146 32.45 13.21 -10.25
N SER A 147 32.71 11.90 -10.15
CA SER A 147 33.27 11.31 -8.93
C SER A 147 34.76 11.69 -8.81
N GLN A 148 35.08 12.80 -8.16
CA GLN A 148 36.48 13.17 -7.91
C GLN A 148 37.06 12.55 -6.62
N SER A 149 36.29 11.78 -5.87
CA SER A 149 36.79 11.03 -4.71
C SER A 149 35.83 9.90 -4.35
N SER A 150 36.33 8.94 -3.58
CA SER A 150 35.70 7.70 -3.11
C SER A 150 34.49 7.87 -2.16
N GLU A 151 33.70 8.93 -2.30
CA GLU A 151 32.54 9.20 -1.44
C GLU A 151 31.23 8.65 -2.03
N VAL A 152 30.43 8.05 -1.14
CA VAL A 152 29.14 7.41 -1.41
C VAL A 152 28.04 8.49 -1.49
N GLY A 153 28.05 9.33 -2.52
CA GLY A 153 26.99 10.30 -2.78
C GLY A 153 25.84 9.75 -3.64
N ALA A 154 24.73 10.51 -3.75
CA ALA A 154 23.56 10.18 -4.57
C ALA A 154 23.87 9.82 -6.05
N GLY A 155 24.94 10.39 -6.63
CA GLY A 155 25.38 10.12 -8.00
C GLY A 155 24.63 10.89 -9.09
N PHE A 156 23.66 11.72 -8.70
CA PHE A 156 22.95 12.67 -9.55
C PHE A 156 22.58 13.93 -8.75
N LYS A 157 22.22 15.02 -9.44
CA LYS A 157 21.59 16.19 -8.84
C LYS A 157 20.43 16.71 -9.69
N VAL A 158 19.23 16.75 -9.12
CA VAL A 158 18.05 17.42 -9.68
C VAL A 158 18.28 18.91 -9.70
N CYS A 159 18.15 19.51 -10.89
CA CYS A 159 18.46 20.90 -11.13
C CYS A 159 17.21 21.74 -11.45
N GLU A 160 16.10 21.10 -11.82
CA GLU A 160 14.78 21.73 -11.98
C GLU A 160 13.66 20.67 -11.95
N ILE A 161 12.42 21.10 -11.70
CA ILE A 161 11.21 20.29 -11.81
C ILE A 161 10.24 20.99 -12.75
N ASN A 162 9.77 20.29 -13.77
CA ASN A 162 8.79 20.80 -14.72
C ASN A 162 7.41 20.18 -14.41
N SER A 163 6.47 20.96 -13.90
CA SER A 163 5.12 20.49 -13.51
C SER A 163 3.97 21.19 -14.26
N ARG A 164 4.29 22.17 -15.12
CA ARG A 164 3.28 22.91 -15.89
C ARG A 164 2.52 22.05 -16.89
N SER A 165 3.23 21.44 -17.84
CA SER A 165 2.65 20.58 -18.89
C SER A 165 3.73 19.68 -19.54
N PRO A 166 4.23 18.65 -18.82
CA PRO A 166 5.21 17.71 -19.37
C PRO A 166 4.58 16.65 -20.31
N ASN A 167 3.31 16.81 -20.67
CA ASN A 167 2.45 15.80 -21.32
C ASN A 167 3.08 15.15 -22.56
N ASN A 168 3.61 15.97 -23.48
CA ASN A 168 4.22 15.46 -24.69
C ASN A 168 5.46 14.61 -24.39
N ALA A 169 6.27 15.00 -23.41
CA ALA A 169 7.48 14.26 -23.07
C ALA A 169 7.16 12.89 -22.49
N ILE A 170 6.09 12.77 -21.68
CA ILE A 170 5.58 11.49 -21.16
C ILE A 170 5.13 10.58 -22.31
N ILE A 171 4.34 11.11 -23.26
CA ILE A 171 3.76 10.33 -24.37
C ILE A 171 4.88 9.80 -25.27
N HIS A 172 5.81 10.67 -25.66
CA HIS A 172 6.95 10.28 -26.48
C HIS A 172 7.82 9.22 -25.78
N THR A 173 8.09 9.38 -24.49
CA THR A 173 8.87 8.41 -23.72
C THR A 173 8.18 7.05 -23.69
N ALA A 174 6.87 7.02 -23.43
CA ALA A 174 6.10 5.78 -23.40
C ALA A 174 6.22 5.03 -24.72
N TYR A 175 6.06 5.72 -25.86
CA TYR A 175 6.26 5.11 -27.19
C TYR A 175 7.68 4.56 -27.37
N LYS A 176 8.72 5.29 -26.94
CA LYS A 176 10.10 4.80 -27.07
C LYS A 176 10.38 3.61 -26.15
N HIS A 177 9.78 3.57 -24.96
CA HIS A 177 9.86 2.41 -24.08
C HIS A 177 9.10 1.20 -24.64
N ALA A 178 7.96 1.39 -25.29
CA ALA A 178 7.24 0.32 -25.99
C ALA A 178 8.09 -0.27 -27.14
N ILE A 179 8.73 0.59 -27.94
CA ILE A 179 9.69 0.15 -28.98
C ILE A 179 10.83 -0.65 -28.37
N MET A 180 11.45 -0.15 -27.30
CA MET A 180 12.53 -0.90 -26.64
C MET A 180 12.06 -2.22 -26.05
N GLN A 181 10.85 -2.28 -25.49
CA GLN A 181 10.28 -3.51 -24.96
C GLN A 181 10.09 -4.57 -26.05
N GLU A 182 9.62 -4.16 -27.23
CA GLU A 182 9.48 -5.06 -28.40
C GLU A 182 10.85 -5.56 -28.87
N LEU A 183 11.84 -4.68 -28.98
CA LEU A 183 13.18 -5.03 -29.44
C LEU A 183 13.93 -5.97 -28.48
N LEU A 184 13.82 -5.73 -27.18
CA LEU A 184 14.51 -6.51 -26.15
C LEU A 184 13.85 -7.89 -25.93
N GLY A 185 12.52 -7.94 -26.00
CA GLY A 185 11.76 -9.17 -25.73
C GLY A 185 11.72 -9.56 -24.25
N PRO A 186 10.89 -10.55 -23.88
CA PRO A 186 10.56 -10.86 -22.48
C PRO A 186 11.68 -11.56 -21.69
N LYS A 187 12.69 -12.11 -22.38
CA LYS A 187 13.80 -12.85 -21.76
C LYS A 187 15.09 -12.05 -21.64
N SER A 188 15.06 -10.77 -22.03
CA SER A 188 16.25 -9.91 -21.96
C SER A 188 16.59 -9.58 -20.51
N MET A 189 17.89 -9.60 -20.20
CA MET A 189 18.42 -9.11 -18.91
C MET A 189 18.42 -7.57 -18.81
N ILE A 190 18.04 -6.88 -19.87
CA ILE A 190 17.89 -5.42 -19.93
C ILE A 190 16.45 -5.12 -20.32
N VAL A 191 15.83 -4.17 -19.65
CA VAL A 191 14.45 -3.72 -19.86
C VAL A 191 14.40 -2.20 -19.97
N PRO A 192 13.35 -1.62 -20.58
CA PRO A 192 13.13 -0.18 -20.53
C PRO A 192 13.10 0.33 -19.08
N ALA A 193 13.67 1.51 -18.83
CA ALA A 193 13.75 2.10 -17.49
C ALA A 193 12.42 2.74 -17.02
N GLY A 194 11.29 2.19 -17.48
CA GLY A 194 9.92 2.62 -17.21
C GLY A 194 8.94 1.86 -18.10
N LYS A 195 7.68 1.72 -17.68
CA LYS A 195 6.67 0.99 -18.45
C LYS A 195 5.79 1.96 -19.24
N SER A 196 5.63 1.71 -20.55
CA SER A 196 4.79 2.54 -21.44
C SER A 196 3.37 2.68 -20.92
N ASP A 197 2.72 1.56 -20.58
CA ASP A 197 1.34 1.55 -20.06
C ASP A 197 1.24 2.33 -18.74
N THR A 198 2.21 2.19 -17.82
CA THR A 198 2.21 2.94 -16.56
C THR A 198 2.31 4.45 -16.78
N MET A 199 3.15 4.90 -17.72
CA MET A 199 3.27 6.33 -18.05
C MET A 199 2.01 6.89 -18.69
N VAL A 200 1.44 6.17 -19.67
CA VAL A 200 0.23 6.61 -20.39
C VAL A 200 -0.99 6.54 -19.48
N ASP A 201 -1.22 5.42 -18.81
CA ASP A 201 -2.38 5.25 -17.94
C ASP A 201 -2.26 6.18 -16.73
N GLY A 202 -1.07 6.34 -16.14
CA GLY A 202 -0.80 7.32 -15.08
C GLY A 202 -1.19 8.74 -15.50
N PHE A 203 -0.81 9.16 -16.70
CA PHE A 203 -1.17 10.45 -17.27
C PHE A 203 -2.67 10.59 -17.58
N LEU A 204 -3.30 9.55 -18.14
CA LEU A 204 -4.71 9.56 -18.48
C LEU A 204 -5.62 9.49 -17.24
N ASN A 205 -5.17 8.89 -16.13
CA ASN A 205 -5.93 8.84 -14.86
C ASN A 205 -6.19 10.21 -14.23
N HIS A 206 -5.59 11.30 -14.74
CA HIS A 206 -5.91 12.65 -14.29
C HIS A 206 -7.17 13.24 -14.94
N PHE A 207 -7.73 12.56 -15.95
CA PHE A 207 -8.92 13.02 -16.67
C PHE A 207 -10.12 12.12 -16.36
N ASP A 208 -11.30 12.73 -16.27
CA ASP A 208 -12.56 12.00 -16.34
C ASP A 208 -12.89 11.70 -17.81
N MET A 209 -12.74 10.45 -18.23
CA MET A 209 -12.95 10.06 -19.62
C MET A 209 -14.41 10.03 -20.06
N ALA A 210 -15.36 10.39 -19.20
CA ALA A 210 -16.74 10.64 -19.60
C ALA A 210 -16.99 12.11 -20.01
N LEU A 211 -16.04 13.01 -19.73
CA LEU A 211 -16.21 14.45 -19.92
C LEU A 211 -15.30 15.02 -21.03
N PRO A 212 -15.71 16.07 -21.75
CA PRO A 212 -14.87 16.70 -22.75
C PRO A 212 -13.56 17.25 -22.18
N ILE A 213 -12.45 16.95 -22.84
CA ILE A 213 -11.10 17.39 -22.44
C ILE A 213 -10.70 18.64 -23.22
N HIS A 214 -10.26 19.68 -22.50
CA HIS A 214 -9.79 20.91 -23.10
C HIS A 214 -8.30 21.14 -22.79
N ILE A 215 -7.59 21.77 -23.72
CA ILE A 215 -6.24 22.27 -23.52
C ILE A 215 -6.32 23.78 -23.71
N ILE A 216 -6.16 24.52 -22.63
CA ILE A 216 -6.18 25.98 -22.67
C ILE A 216 -4.77 26.45 -22.97
N ARG A 217 -4.59 27.14 -24.10
CA ARG A 217 -3.30 27.71 -24.50
C ARG A 217 -3.35 29.23 -24.57
N GLY A 218 -2.22 29.84 -24.24
CA GLY A 218 -1.91 31.22 -24.56
C GLY A 218 -1.02 31.25 -25.79
N ARG A 219 0.19 31.78 -25.64
CA ARG A 219 1.21 31.88 -26.69
C ARG A 219 1.95 30.59 -27.02
N ASP A 220 1.61 29.46 -26.40
CA ASP A 220 2.22 28.17 -26.73
C ASP A 220 1.72 27.68 -28.11
N THR A 221 2.63 27.54 -29.07
CA THR A 221 2.32 27.21 -30.46
C THR A 221 2.27 25.71 -30.75
N LEU A 222 2.56 24.85 -29.75
CA LEU A 222 2.51 23.40 -29.94
C LEU A 222 1.06 22.93 -30.18
N ASP A 223 0.84 22.15 -31.24
CA ASP A 223 -0.49 21.71 -31.67
C ASP A 223 -1.05 20.55 -30.83
N ARG A 224 -0.20 19.87 -30.06
CA ARG A 224 -0.54 18.77 -29.13
C ARG A 224 -1.29 17.62 -29.81
N LYS A 225 -1.05 17.39 -31.10
CA LYS A 225 -1.67 16.29 -31.85
C LYS A 225 -1.36 14.93 -31.24
N GLU A 226 -0.17 14.77 -30.67
CA GLU A 226 0.26 13.55 -29.97
C GLU A 226 -0.69 13.20 -28.82
N PHE A 227 -1.13 14.20 -28.06
CA PHE A 227 -2.08 14.01 -26.98
C PHE A 227 -3.50 13.78 -27.52
N ALA A 228 -3.94 14.61 -28.46
CA ALA A 228 -5.29 14.53 -28.99
C ALA A 228 -5.57 13.15 -29.63
N LEU A 229 -4.65 12.65 -30.43
CA LEU A 229 -4.79 11.37 -31.12
C LEU A 229 -4.58 10.16 -30.19
N LEU A 230 -3.71 10.29 -29.17
CA LEU A 230 -3.59 9.26 -28.14
C LEU A 230 -4.90 9.08 -27.37
N VAL A 231 -5.51 10.19 -26.93
CA VAL A 231 -6.79 10.15 -26.20
C VAL A 231 -7.89 9.64 -27.13
N GLU A 232 -7.99 10.16 -28.36
CA GLU A 232 -9.00 9.71 -29.34
C GLU A 232 -8.88 8.20 -29.61
N GLY A 233 -7.66 7.69 -29.78
CA GLY A 233 -7.43 6.25 -29.96
C GLY A 233 -7.74 5.39 -28.73
N LYS A 234 -7.61 5.94 -27.52
CA LYS A 234 -7.83 5.21 -26.25
C LYS A 234 -9.26 5.28 -25.74
N THR A 235 -9.96 6.38 -26.00
CA THR A 235 -11.25 6.69 -25.36
C THR A 235 -12.34 7.10 -26.33
N GLY A 236 -12.00 7.37 -27.60
CA GLY A 236 -12.91 7.94 -28.58
C GLY A 236 -13.21 9.43 -28.38
N LEU A 237 -12.75 10.03 -27.28
CA LEU A 237 -12.84 11.47 -27.06
C LEU A 237 -11.71 12.18 -27.78
N ARG A 238 -12.02 13.29 -28.45
CA ARG A 238 -10.99 14.14 -29.07
C ARG A 238 -10.79 15.42 -28.26
N PRO A 239 -9.67 15.56 -27.53
CA PRO A 239 -9.33 16.79 -26.81
C PRO A 239 -9.35 18.02 -27.72
N ARG A 240 -9.85 19.13 -27.18
CA ARG A 240 -9.92 20.42 -27.89
C ARG A 240 -8.84 21.37 -27.42
N LEU A 241 -8.07 21.89 -28.37
CA LEU A 241 -7.12 22.96 -28.12
C LEU A 241 -7.84 24.30 -28.29
N ILE A 242 -7.93 25.09 -27.23
CA ILE A 242 -8.67 26.36 -27.20
C ILE A 242 -7.78 27.51 -26.75
N ASN A 243 -7.97 28.70 -27.32
CA ASN A 243 -7.20 29.87 -26.92
C ASN A 243 -7.83 30.50 -25.67
N MET A 244 -6.99 31.08 -24.81
CA MET A 244 -7.47 31.76 -23.61
C MET A 244 -8.42 32.93 -23.88
N THR A 245 -8.33 33.56 -25.06
CA THR A 245 -9.22 34.64 -25.51
C THR A 245 -10.65 34.17 -25.78
N ASP A 246 -10.83 32.87 -25.96
CA ASP A 246 -12.10 32.25 -26.35
C ASP A 246 -12.90 31.78 -25.10
N LEU A 247 -12.37 32.04 -23.90
CA LEU A 247 -12.98 31.67 -22.62
C LEU A 247 -14.01 32.72 -22.18
N GLN A 248 -15.18 32.26 -21.76
CA GLN A 248 -16.22 33.11 -21.16
C GLN A 248 -16.79 32.45 -19.91
N LEU A 249 -17.05 33.23 -18.86
CA LEU A 249 -17.89 32.79 -17.75
C LEU A 249 -19.36 33.02 -18.12
N ARG A 250 -20.19 31.98 -17.96
CA ARG A 250 -21.63 32.05 -18.26
C ARG A 250 -22.47 31.56 -17.09
N PRO A 251 -23.70 32.07 -16.93
CA PRO A 251 -24.67 31.52 -15.99
C PRO A 251 -24.87 30.03 -16.22
N ASP A 252 -24.72 29.24 -15.16
CA ASP A 252 -24.91 27.79 -15.19
C ASP A 252 -25.58 27.33 -13.90
N PRO A 253 -26.87 26.93 -13.96
CA PRO A 253 -27.61 26.46 -12.79
C PRO A 253 -27.03 25.20 -12.14
N SER A 254 -26.23 24.41 -12.87
CA SER A 254 -25.56 23.23 -12.34
C SER A 254 -24.28 23.56 -11.55
N SER A 255 -23.81 24.80 -11.63
CA SER A 255 -22.63 25.26 -10.90
C SER A 255 -22.99 25.73 -9.49
N ALA A 256 -22.21 25.31 -8.50
CA ALA A 256 -22.34 25.79 -7.12
C ALA A 256 -22.14 27.31 -6.98
N THR A 257 -21.45 27.96 -7.93
CA THR A 257 -21.26 29.42 -7.96
C THR A 257 -22.28 30.14 -8.84
N GLY A 258 -23.16 29.41 -9.53
CA GLY A 258 -24.06 29.94 -10.56
C GLY A 258 -23.36 30.31 -11.87
N LEU A 259 -22.03 30.16 -11.97
CA LEU A 259 -21.23 30.44 -13.17
C LEU A 259 -20.37 29.22 -13.55
N SER A 260 -20.12 29.01 -14.84
CA SER A 260 -19.15 28.03 -15.33
C SER A 260 -18.34 28.57 -16.50
N PRO A 261 -17.09 28.10 -16.70
CA PRO A 261 -16.31 28.42 -17.89
C PRO A 261 -16.87 27.71 -19.13
N TYR A 262 -17.05 28.46 -20.20
CA TYR A 262 -17.41 27.98 -21.52
C TYR A 262 -16.34 28.43 -22.53
N TRP A 263 -16.14 27.62 -23.55
CA TRP A 263 -15.42 28.00 -24.76
C TRP A 263 -16.42 28.44 -25.82
N VAL A 264 -16.14 29.58 -26.47
CA VAL A 264 -16.98 30.15 -27.52
C VAL A 264 -16.18 30.25 -28.81
N SER A 265 -16.72 29.69 -29.88
CA SER A 265 -16.23 29.87 -31.24
C SER A 265 -17.28 30.60 -32.07
N LEU A 266 -16.85 31.35 -33.10
CA LEU A 266 -17.76 32.14 -33.94
C LEU A 266 -18.82 31.29 -34.65
N ASP A 267 -18.52 30.01 -34.89
CA ASP A 267 -19.33 29.10 -35.72
C ASP A 267 -19.92 27.91 -34.95
N LEU A 268 -19.71 27.83 -33.63
CA LEU A 268 -20.15 26.70 -32.81
C LEU A 268 -20.93 27.16 -31.59
N GLU A 269 -21.90 26.35 -31.19
CA GLU A 269 -22.58 26.54 -29.92
C GLU A 269 -21.56 26.51 -28.76
N PRO A 270 -21.66 27.46 -27.82
CA PRO A 270 -20.79 27.55 -26.65
C PRO A 270 -20.75 26.24 -25.86
N GLU A 271 -19.55 25.74 -25.61
CA GLU A 271 -19.36 24.46 -24.93
C GLU A 271 -18.78 24.64 -23.53
N LYS A 272 -19.35 23.93 -22.55
CA LYS A 272 -18.88 23.97 -21.18
C LYS A 272 -17.52 23.29 -21.04
N ILE A 273 -16.62 23.91 -20.28
CA ILE A 273 -15.34 23.32 -19.91
C ILE A 273 -15.52 22.57 -18.61
N HIS A 274 -15.28 21.26 -18.64
CA HIS A 274 -15.41 20.37 -17.48
C HIS A 274 -14.06 20.04 -16.84
N GLN A 275 -13.01 20.00 -17.65
CA GLN A 275 -11.65 19.71 -17.23
C GLN A 275 -10.68 20.27 -18.27
N ALA A 276 -9.52 20.75 -17.81
CA ALA A 276 -8.56 21.38 -18.69
C ALA A 276 -7.10 21.23 -18.27
N ILE A 277 -6.24 21.04 -19.27
CA ILE A 277 -4.79 21.24 -19.13
C ILE A 277 -4.49 22.73 -19.33
N MET A 278 -3.72 23.32 -18.41
CA MET A 278 -3.20 24.67 -18.59
C MET A 278 -1.86 24.64 -19.34
N SER A 279 -1.88 25.02 -20.61
CA SER A 279 -0.68 25.26 -21.41
C SER A 279 -0.32 26.75 -21.45
N LEU A 280 -0.50 27.43 -20.31
CA LEU A 280 -0.22 28.86 -20.11
C LEU A 280 1.17 29.04 -19.50
N PHE A 281 1.88 30.10 -19.87
CA PHE A 281 3.07 30.55 -19.17
C PHE A 281 2.68 31.29 -17.89
N PRO A 282 3.56 31.36 -16.87
CA PRO A 282 3.22 31.94 -15.57
C PRO A 282 2.67 33.38 -15.64
N ASP A 283 3.20 34.22 -16.54
CA ASP A 283 2.73 35.59 -16.78
C ASP A 283 1.34 35.68 -17.42
N GLU A 284 0.91 34.63 -18.14
CA GLU A 284 -0.39 34.63 -18.83
C GLU A 284 -1.56 34.44 -17.87
N PHE A 285 -1.34 33.83 -16.69
CA PHE A 285 -2.39 33.69 -15.67
C PHE A 285 -2.91 35.06 -15.22
N SER A 286 -2.05 36.09 -15.17
CA SER A 286 -2.42 37.46 -14.79
C SER A 286 -3.27 38.20 -15.83
N SER A 287 -3.47 37.62 -17.02
CA SER A 287 -4.35 38.21 -18.05
C SER A 287 -5.79 37.70 -17.95
N LEU A 288 -6.06 36.69 -17.12
CA LEU A 288 -7.39 36.18 -16.85
C LEU A 288 -8.00 36.91 -15.65
N SER A 289 -9.32 37.07 -15.61
CA SER A 289 -9.99 37.66 -14.44
C SER A 289 -9.87 36.75 -13.21
N GLN A 290 -9.96 37.34 -12.01
CA GLN A 290 -9.90 36.57 -10.75
C GLN A 290 -11.00 35.50 -10.67
N GLU A 291 -12.21 35.82 -11.14
CA GLU A 291 -13.29 34.84 -11.20
C GLU A 291 -12.97 33.71 -12.17
N MET A 292 -12.41 34.01 -13.35
CA MET A 292 -12.02 32.97 -14.32
C MET A 292 -10.96 32.06 -13.72
N LEU A 293 -9.93 32.62 -13.08
CA LEU A 293 -8.85 31.85 -12.43
C LEU A 293 -9.39 30.89 -11.37
N ARG A 294 -10.30 31.34 -10.50
CA ARG A 294 -10.92 30.49 -9.47
C ARG A 294 -11.72 29.34 -10.08
N HIS A 295 -12.43 29.58 -11.19
CA HIS A 295 -13.16 28.52 -11.87
C HIS A 295 -12.22 27.54 -12.59
N LEU A 296 -11.20 28.04 -13.30
CA LEU A 296 -10.22 27.19 -13.97
C LEU A 296 -9.40 26.36 -12.97
N ALA A 297 -9.09 26.90 -11.78
CA ALA A 297 -8.41 26.17 -10.72
C ALA A 297 -9.16 24.91 -10.29
N LYS A 298 -10.51 24.93 -10.29
CA LYS A 298 -11.33 23.76 -9.99
C LYS A 298 -11.35 22.71 -11.10
N LEU A 299 -11.09 23.13 -12.34
CA LEU A 299 -11.16 22.28 -13.53
C LEU A 299 -9.78 21.80 -13.99
N SER A 300 -8.71 22.31 -13.39
CA SER A 300 -7.37 22.03 -13.87
C SER A 300 -6.88 20.65 -13.48
N VAL A 301 -6.37 19.93 -14.46
CA VAL A 301 -5.85 18.56 -14.31
C VAL A 301 -4.50 18.56 -13.57
N ASN A 302 -3.69 19.60 -13.78
CA ASN A 302 -2.51 19.89 -12.97
C ASN A 302 -2.87 21.01 -12.00
N ASP A 303 -2.77 20.75 -10.70
CA ASP A 303 -3.14 21.71 -9.67
C ASP A 303 -2.33 23.02 -9.79
N PHE A 304 -2.99 24.16 -9.60
CA PHE A 304 -2.33 25.47 -9.71
C PHE A 304 -1.19 25.63 -8.71
N ARG A 305 -1.21 24.98 -7.55
CA ARG A 305 -0.11 24.95 -6.58
C ARG A 305 1.11 24.22 -7.16
N ALA A 306 0.91 23.13 -7.92
CA ALA A 306 2.02 22.47 -8.62
C ALA A 306 2.59 23.36 -9.73
N ILE A 307 1.72 24.04 -10.49
CA ILE A 307 2.12 24.96 -11.58
C ILE A 307 2.87 26.18 -11.04
N ALA A 308 2.44 26.71 -9.89
CA ALA A 308 2.98 27.91 -9.28
C ALA A 308 4.26 27.67 -8.48
N PHE A 309 4.24 26.63 -7.62
CA PHE A 309 5.31 26.38 -6.66
C PHE A 309 6.32 25.38 -7.22
N VAL A 310 5.88 24.16 -7.56
CA VAL A 310 6.79 23.07 -7.93
C VAL A 310 7.53 23.34 -9.25
N ASN A 311 6.90 24.07 -10.19
CA ASN A 311 7.54 24.46 -11.45
C ASN A 311 8.56 25.61 -11.28
N ASP A 312 8.55 26.30 -10.15
CA ASP A 312 9.43 27.44 -9.89
C ASP A 312 10.79 26.95 -9.35
N GLN A 313 11.87 27.33 -10.02
CA GLN A 313 13.22 26.95 -9.61
C GLN A 313 13.56 27.40 -8.19
N ARG A 314 12.93 28.48 -7.67
CA ARG A 314 13.08 28.94 -6.28
C ARG A 314 12.62 27.89 -5.28
N PHE A 315 11.65 27.04 -5.63
CA PHE A 315 11.10 26.02 -4.74
C PHE A 315 12.13 24.97 -4.32
N LEU A 316 13.11 24.64 -5.18
CA LEU A 316 14.23 23.77 -4.79
C LEU A 316 15.06 24.38 -3.66
N GLY A 317 15.28 25.70 -3.69
CA GLY A 317 15.96 26.42 -2.61
C GLY A 317 15.14 26.45 -1.31
N ILE A 318 13.82 26.62 -1.41
CA ILE A 318 12.91 26.51 -0.26
C ILE A 318 13.03 25.12 0.38
N ILE A 319 12.98 24.03 -0.41
CA ILE A 319 13.14 22.67 0.12
C ILE A 319 14.45 22.53 0.88
N LEU A 320 15.58 22.97 0.29
CA LEU A 320 16.90 22.88 0.90
C LEU A 320 16.98 23.64 2.23
N GLN A 321 16.39 24.84 2.30
CA GLN A 321 16.34 25.65 3.52
C GLN A 321 15.43 25.02 4.59
N GLU A 322 14.40 24.26 4.21
CA GLU A 322 13.47 23.61 5.14
C GLU A 322 13.89 22.21 5.60
N LEU A 323 14.94 21.62 5.03
CA LEU A 323 15.32 20.21 5.29
C LEU A 323 15.44 19.87 6.79
N ASN A 324 16.15 20.69 7.57
CA ASN A 324 16.32 20.46 9.00
C ASN A 324 14.97 20.55 9.73
N ASN A 325 14.16 21.55 9.42
CA ASN A 325 12.82 21.70 10.02
C ASN A 325 11.91 20.51 9.66
N LEU A 326 12.01 19.99 8.43
CA LEU A 326 11.24 18.83 7.98
C LEU A 326 11.56 17.56 8.78
N VAL A 327 12.79 17.42 9.28
CA VAL A 327 13.20 16.32 10.17
C VAL A 327 12.92 16.62 11.64
N GLU A 328 13.35 17.79 12.11
CA GLU A 328 13.40 18.11 13.53
C GLU A 328 12.07 18.65 14.05
N LYS A 329 11.49 19.63 13.36
CA LYS A 329 10.27 20.34 13.78
C LYS A 329 9.01 19.61 13.33
N HIS A 330 8.95 19.21 12.06
CA HIS A 330 7.73 18.67 11.44
C HIS A 330 7.67 17.14 11.40
N LYS A 331 8.79 16.45 11.63
CA LYS A 331 8.88 14.96 11.61
C LYS A 331 8.33 14.32 10.32
N VAL A 332 8.47 15.01 9.20
CA VAL A 332 7.98 14.59 7.87
C VAL A 332 9.00 13.71 7.15
N LEU A 333 10.28 14.06 7.27
CA LEU A 333 11.40 13.33 6.69
C LEU A 333 12.14 12.58 7.80
N THR A 334 12.66 11.40 7.48
CA THR A 334 13.72 10.79 8.29
C THR A 334 15.06 11.45 7.98
N PRO A 335 16.07 11.32 8.86
CA PRO A 335 17.42 11.82 8.58
C PRO A 335 17.99 11.31 7.24
N GLU A 336 17.69 10.07 6.87
CA GLU A 336 18.14 9.48 5.61
C GLU A 336 17.45 10.14 4.40
N GLN A 337 16.14 10.39 4.49
CA GLN A 337 15.39 11.07 3.43
C GLN A 337 15.86 12.52 3.26
N GLU A 338 16.19 13.18 4.35
CA GLU A 338 16.77 14.53 4.35
C GLU A 338 18.13 14.55 3.66
N GLN A 339 19.04 13.63 4.02
CA GLN A 339 20.35 13.52 3.38
C GLN A 339 20.24 13.25 1.87
N ILE A 340 19.33 12.36 1.46
CA ILE A 340 19.08 12.07 0.04
C ILE A 340 18.65 13.33 -0.72
N LEU A 341 17.78 14.16 -0.15
CA LEU A 341 17.36 15.42 -0.77
C LEU A 341 18.51 16.45 -0.79
N ARG A 342 19.27 16.57 0.30
CA ARG A 342 20.41 17.49 0.39
C ARG A 342 21.47 17.19 -0.66
N GLU A 343 21.80 15.92 -0.85
CA GLU A 343 22.78 15.49 -1.85
C GLU A 343 22.22 15.54 -3.28
N GLY A 344 20.94 15.15 -3.42
CA GLY A 344 20.28 14.97 -4.71
C GLY A 344 19.68 16.24 -5.32
N ILE A 345 19.64 17.38 -4.62
CA ILE A 345 19.23 18.68 -5.18
C ILE A 345 20.48 19.53 -5.43
N VAL A 346 20.53 20.22 -6.59
CA VAL A 346 21.57 21.23 -6.82
C VAL A 346 21.38 22.37 -5.82
N PRO A 347 22.42 22.79 -5.06
CA PRO A 347 22.32 23.96 -4.18
C PRO A 347 21.70 25.14 -4.93
N THR A 348 20.62 25.69 -4.40
CA THR A 348 19.81 26.69 -5.10
C THR A 348 19.60 27.88 -4.20
N PHE A 349 20.30 28.97 -4.52
CA PHE A 349 20.23 30.22 -3.75
C PHE A 349 19.14 31.10 -4.34
N ILE A 350 18.16 31.45 -3.52
CA ILE A 350 16.98 32.22 -3.93
C ILE A 350 17.20 33.72 -3.66
N PRO A 351 16.55 34.61 -4.42
CA PRO A 351 16.60 36.05 -4.16
C PRO A 351 16.26 36.42 -2.70
N GLY A 352 16.98 37.40 -2.14
CA GLY A 352 16.78 37.90 -0.78
C GLY A 352 17.21 36.97 0.36
N SER A 353 17.69 35.76 0.06
CA SER A 353 18.04 34.77 1.08
C SER A 353 19.40 35.00 1.75
N GLN A 354 19.55 34.51 2.98
CA GLN A 354 20.79 34.66 3.75
C GLN A 354 21.97 33.93 3.11
N ASP A 355 21.75 32.73 2.57
CA ASP A 355 22.76 31.93 1.87
C ASP A 355 23.26 32.62 0.58
N LEU A 356 22.39 33.38 -0.11
CA LEU A 356 22.84 34.26 -1.21
C LEU A 356 23.77 35.38 -0.69
N GLN A 357 23.43 36.01 0.44
CA GLN A 357 24.28 37.06 1.04
C GLN A 357 25.66 36.54 1.43
N GLU A 358 25.72 35.34 2.00
CA GLU A 358 26.96 34.71 2.43
C GLU A 358 27.89 34.47 1.23
N ILE A 359 27.34 34.03 0.09
CA ILE A 359 28.11 33.89 -1.16
C ILE A 359 28.64 35.24 -1.64
N LEU A 360 27.84 36.30 -1.57
CA LEU A 360 28.25 37.64 -1.99
C LEU A 360 29.38 38.20 -1.13
N GLN A 361 29.26 38.07 0.20
CA GLN A 361 30.29 38.49 1.12
C GLN A 361 31.58 37.69 0.93
N LYS A 362 31.47 36.39 0.65
CA LYS A 362 32.62 35.53 0.34
C LYS A 362 33.31 35.98 -0.95
N SER A 363 32.54 36.26 -2.00
CA SER A 363 33.07 36.78 -3.28
C SER A 363 33.84 38.10 -3.09
N GLN A 364 33.31 39.01 -2.28
CA GLN A 364 33.95 40.31 -2.00
C GLN A 364 35.24 40.16 -1.18
N LYS A 365 35.28 39.22 -0.23
CA LYS A 365 36.47 38.96 0.60
C LYS A 365 37.60 38.27 -0.17
N GLU A 366 37.28 37.35 -1.06
CA GLU A 366 38.27 36.54 -1.77
C GLU A 366 38.89 37.27 -2.98
N GLY A 367 38.35 38.44 -3.37
CA GLY A 367 38.93 39.31 -4.41
C GLY A 367 39.00 38.66 -5.80
N ARG A 368 38.30 37.53 -6.00
CA ARG A 368 38.28 36.73 -7.21
C ARG A 368 36.84 36.52 -7.66
N SER A 369 36.58 36.73 -8.95
CA SER A 369 35.26 36.43 -9.51
C SER A 369 35.00 34.93 -9.47
N MET A 370 33.91 34.55 -8.79
CA MET A 370 33.40 33.17 -8.75
C MET A 370 32.42 32.89 -9.89
N LYS A 371 32.12 33.86 -10.77
CA LYS A 371 31.01 33.76 -11.73
C LYS A 371 31.04 32.48 -12.57
N ASN A 372 32.23 32.06 -12.99
CA ASN A 372 32.41 30.90 -13.87
C ASN A 372 32.01 29.56 -13.23
N ASP A 373 31.86 29.51 -11.90
CA ASP A 373 31.42 28.30 -11.18
C ASP A 373 29.90 28.27 -10.94
N PHE A 374 29.15 29.19 -11.55
CA PHE A 374 27.72 29.33 -11.34
C PHE A 374 26.93 29.54 -12.65
N ILE A 375 25.63 29.31 -12.53
CA ILE A 375 24.61 29.60 -13.54
C ILE A 375 23.47 30.37 -12.88
N PHE A 376 23.01 31.42 -13.55
CA PHE A 376 21.72 32.04 -13.26
C PHE A 376 20.63 31.31 -14.02
N LYS A 377 19.68 30.73 -13.28
CA LYS A 377 18.48 30.16 -13.88
C LYS A 377 17.33 31.13 -13.74
N ALA A 378 16.86 31.67 -14.86
CA ALA A 378 15.60 32.41 -14.92
C ALA A 378 14.46 31.59 -14.30
N ALA A 379 14.00 32.02 -13.13
CA ALA A 379 12.91 31.41 -12.40
C ALA A 379 11.63 31.55 -13.23
N ARG A 380 10.80 30.50 -13.24
CA ARG A 380 9.50 30.47 -13.92
C ARG A 380 9.59 30.59 -15.45
N SER A 381 10.81 30.57 -15.99
CA SER A 381 11.04 30.43 -17.42
C SER A 381 10.84 28.98 -17.86
N SER A 382 10.59 28.80 -19.14
CA SER A 382 10.36 27.50 -19.77
C SER A 382 11.31 27.33 -20.94
N ARG A 383 11.63 26.07 -21.28
CA ARG A 383 12.50 25.69 -22.41
C ARG A 383 13.91 26.30 -22.32
N GLY A 384 14.44 26.51 -21.10
CA GLY A 384 15.81 27.01 -20.88
C GLY A 384 16.06 28.45 -21.34
N LYS A 385 15.01 29.21 -21.68
CA LYS A 385 15.17 30.59 -22.14
C LYS A 385 15.60 31.50 -21.00
N GLY A 386 16.62 32.32 -21.24
CA GLY A 386 17.08 33.31 -20.27
C GLY A 386 17.96 32.75 -19.16
N HIS A 387 18.41 31.49 -19.22
CA HIS A 387 19.50 31.05 -18.34
C HIS A 387 20.81 31.70 -18.79
N LEU A 388 21.61 32.17 -17.84
CA LEU A 388 22.89 32.82 -18.10
C LEU A 388 23.99 32.04 -17.41
N LEU A 389 24.96 31.56 -18.18
CA LEU A 389 26.14 30.92 -17.64
C LEU A 389 27.10 32.02 -17.19
N GLY A 390 27.64 31.90 -15.98
CA GLY A 390 28.47 32.97 -15.44
C GLY A 390 29.74 33.21 -16.24
N ASP A 391 30.23 32.21 -16.99
CA ASP A 391 31.37 32.38 -17.89
C ASP A 391 31.04 33.02 -19.24
N GLU A 392 29.75 33.20 -19.55
CA GLU A 392 29.27 33.82 -20.80
C GLU A 392 28.84 35.29 -20.64
N ILE A 393 28.78 35.80 -19.40
CA ILE A 393 28.40 37.19 -19.09
C ILE A 393 29.59 38.01 -18.57
N SER A 394 29.49 39.34 -18.64
CA SER A 394 30.53 40.23 -18.09
C SER A 394 30.48 40.28 -16.56
N GLU A 395 31.56 40.77 -15.91
CA GLU A 395 31.57 40.97 -14.46
C GLU A 395 30.52 42.01 -14.05
N GLU A 396 30.37 43.09 -14.82
CA GLU A 396 29.38 44.15 -14.57
C GLU A 396 27.95 43.60 -14.65
N GLU A 397 27.68 42.73 -15.62
CA GLU A 397 26.38 42.07 -15.76
C GLU A 397 26.12 41.09 -14.61
N TRP A 398 27.12 40.29 -14.23
CA TRP A 398 27.06 39.39 -13.08
C TRP A 398 26.75 40.14 -11.76
N GLU A 399 27.47 41.22 -11.48
CA GLU A 399 27.26 42.05 -10.30
C GLU A 399 25.88 42.73 -10.31
N ALA A 400 25.45 43.25 -11.46
CA ALA A 400 24.15 43.88 -11.61
C ALA A 400 23.00 42.89 -11.33
N ILE A 401 23.10 41.65 -11.84
CA ILE A 401 22.10 40.61 -11.59
C ILE A 401 22.07 40.23 -10.10
N LEU A 402 23.23 40.01 -9.48
CA LEU A 402 23.32 39.67 -8.05
C LEU A 402 22.76 40.76 -7.14
N LEU A 403 23.04 42.03 -7.46
CA LEU A 403 22.47 43.17 -6.76
C LEU A 403 20.95 43.22 -6.92
N GLY A 404 20.44 42.90 -8.11
CA GLY A 404 19.00 42.76 -8.35
C GLY A 404 18.38 41.62 -7.54
N MET A 405 19.07 40.48 -7.42
CA MET A 405 18.62 39.32 -6.63
C MET A 405 18.56 39.59 -5.11
N GLN A 406 19.03 40.73 -4.63
CA GLN A 406 18.82 41.13 -3.23
C GLN A 406 17.35 41.38 -2.89
N ASP A 407 16.55 41.78 -3.89
CA ASP A 407 15.12 42.00 -3.74
C ASP A 407 14.35 40.75 -4.21
N PRO A 408 13.62 40.06 -3.32
CA PRO A 408 12.84 38.88 -3.71
C PRO A 408 11.62 39.20 -4.58
N LYS A 409 11.19 40.47 -4.66
CA LYS A 409 9.95 40.88 -5.35
C LYS A 409 10.00 40.58 -6.84
N VAL A 410 8.89 40.05 -7.35
CA VAL A 410 8.68 39.84 -8.78
C VAL A 410 8.21 41.14 -9.44
N ARG A 411 8.80 41.49 -10.59
CA ARG A 411 8.43 42.65 -11.42
C ARG A 411 8.21 42.20 -12.86
N ALA A 412 7.19 42.76 -13.53
CA ALA A 412 6.76 42.29 -14.85
C ALA A 412 7.82 42.46 -15.95
N ASP A 413 8.74 43.41 -15.80
CA ASP A 413 9.79 43.76 -16.77
C ASP A 413 11.17 43.20 -16.40
N THR A 414 11.29 42.52 -15.25
CA THR A 414 12.57 42.06 -14.70
C THR A 414 12.57 40.54 -14.58
N THR A 415 13.60 39.89 -15.11
CA THR A 415 13.77 38.45 -14.93
C THR A 415 14.19 38.15 -13.50
N SER A 416 13.41 37.32 -12.80
CA SER A 416 13.83 36.77 -11.51
C SER A 416 14.75 35.57 -11.75
N TYR A 417 15.84 35.48 -11.02
CA TYR A 417 16.82 34.41 -11.15
C TYR A 417 16.96 33.63 -9.85
N VAL A 418 17.30 32.34 -9.95
CA VAL A 418 18.01 31.64 -8.88
C VAL A 418 19.47 31.45 -9.28
N LEU A 419 20.34 31.40 -8.30
CA LEU A 419 21.75 31.09 -8.51
C LEU A 419 21.98 29.62 -8.15
N GLN A 420 22.55 28.85 -9.06
CA GLN A 420 22.96 27.47 -8.82
C GLN A 420 24.45 27.32 -9.17
N PRO A 421 25.23 26.50 -8.45
CA PRO A 421 26.55 26.10 -8.89
C PRO A 421 26.46 25.41 -10.26
N TYR A 422 27.41 25.72 -11.14
CA TYR A 422 27.56 25.03 -12.41
C TYR A 422 28.06 23.60 -12.14
N VAL A 423 27.17 22.62 -12.32
CA VAL A 423 27.49 21.21 -12.07
C VAL A 423 28.40 20.69 -13.19
N ARG A 424 29.66 20.41 -12.84
CA ARG A 424 30.61 19.76 -13.73
C ARG A 424 30.24 18.28 -13.87
N GLN A 425 29.87 17.91 -15.08
CA GLN A 425 29.40 16.57 -15.44
C GLN A 425 30.41 15.86 -16.33
N PRO A 426 30.47 14.51 -16.27
CA PRO A 426 31.24 13.76 -17.25
C PRO A 426 30.69 13.99 -18.66
N MET A 427 31.59 13.97 -19.64
CA MET A 427 31.26 14.13 -21.06
C MET A 427 31.11 12.78 -21.74
N PHE A 428 30.18 12.68 -22.68
CA PHE A 428 29.83 11.42 -23.34
C PHE A 428 29.99 11.52 -24.86
N ASP A 429 30.58 10.48 -25.43
CA ASP A 429 30.48 10.22 -26.86
C ASP A 429 29.16 9.48 -27.13
N ILE A 430 28.33 10.07 -27.98
CA ILE A 430 26.97 9.60 -28.25
C ILE A 430 26.92 9.11 -29.69
N ALA A 431 26.84 7.80 -29.86
CA ALA A 431 26.48 7.21 -31.13
C ALA A 431 24.99 7.46 -31.37
N VAL A 432 24.66 8.16 -32.46
CA VAL A 432 23.26 8.37 -32.85
C VAL A 432 22.82 7.29 -33.83
N ASN A 433 23.69 7.01 -34.78
CA ASN A 433 23.57 5.90 -35.73
C ASN A 433 24.98 5.40 -36.06
N LYS A 434 25.12 4.32 -36.82
CA LYS A 434 26.39 3.67 -37.18
C LYS A 434 27.37 4.63 -37.86
N SER A 435 26.85 5.61 -38.60
CA SER A 435 27.63 6.57 -39.39
C SER A 435 27.83 7.91 -38.70
N ARG A 436 27.12 8.17 -37.60
CA ARG A 436 27.11 9.46 -36.90
C ARG A 436 27.28 9.28 -35.40
N MET A 437 28.41 9.77 -34.91
CA MET A 437 28.73 9.90 -33.50
C MET A 437 29.00 11.37 -33.21
N THR A 438 28.47 11.87 -32.10
CA THR A 438 28.82 13.20 -31.57
C THR A 438 29.74 12.98 -30.38
N THR A 439 30.83 13.72 -30.30
CA THR A 439 31.82 13.58 -29.21
C THR A 439 31.71 14.74 -28.24
N GLY A 440 32.01 14.48 -26.96
CA GLY A 440 32.01 15.54 -25.94
C GLY A 440 30.63 16.16 -25.71
N ASN A 441 29.60 15.32 -25.51
CA ASN A 441 28.27 15.79 -25.16
C ASN A 441 28.11 15.90 -23.64
N HIS A 442 27.47 16.98 -23.20
CA HIS A 442 26.78 17.06 -21.93
C HIS A 442 25.49 16.22 -21.99
N ILE A 443 25.08 15.61 -20.87
CA ILE A 443 23.83 14.85 -20.79
C ILE A 443 22.95 15.30 -19.62
N VAL A 444 21.65 15.41 -19.88
CA VAL A 444 20.62 15.70 -18.86
C VAL A 444 19.65 14.54 -18.82
N GLY A 445 19.61 13.88 -17.65
CA GLY A 445 18.62 12.85 -17.37
C GLY A 445 17.29 13.47 -16.94
N THR A 446 16.22 12.70 -17.09
CA THR A 446 14.89 13.10 -16.63
C THR A 446 14.14 11.87 -16.15
N TYR A 447 13.18 12.07 -15.25
CA TYR A 447 12.19 11.05 -14.90
C TYR A 447 10.82 11.67 -14.75
N TYR A 448 9.79 10.83 -14.76
CA TYR A 448 8.40 11.28 -14.71
C TYR A 448 7.73 10.80 -13.43
N ALA A 449 6.79 11.58 -12.95
CA ALA A 449 5.89 11.20 -11.88
C ALA A 449 4.45 11.64 -12.17
N THR A 450 3.51 10.80 -11.74
CA THR A 450 2.06 11.01 -11.89
C THR A 450 1.42 10.94 -10.51
N ASN A 451 0.81 12.03 -10.04
CA ASN A 451 0.25 12.16 -8.68
C ASN A 451 1.22 11.69 -7.58
N GLY A 452 2.46 12.18 -7.63
CA GLY A 452 3.49 11.87 -6.62
C GLY A 452 4.08 10.45 -6.70
N CYS A 453 3.67 9.64 -7.68
CA CYS A 453 4.23 8.31 -7.90
C CYS A 453 5.26 8.33 -9.03
N PHE A 454 6.45 7.76 -8.80
CA PHE A 454 7.48 7.61 -9.82
C PHE A 454 6.99 6.71 -10.97
N ALA A 455 7.00 7.22 -12.20
CA ALA A 455 6.49 6.52 -13.38
C ALA A 455 7.60 5.87 -14.25
N GLY A 456 8.86 6.27 -14.04
CA GLY A 456 10.02 5.78 -14.78
C GLY A 456 10.92 6.89 -15.30
N MET A 457 12.11 6.51 -15.77
CA MET A 457 13.03 7.42 -16.42
C MET A 457 12.52 7.84 -17.80
N GLY A 458 12.79 9.09 -18.17
CA GLY A 458 12.68 9.55 -19.55
C GLY A 458 13.98 9.42 -20.33
N PRO A 459 14.05 9.94 -21.56
CA PRO A 459 15.25 9.91 -22.36
C PRO A 459 16.33 10.82 -21.77
N TRP A 460 17.58 10.44 -21.99
CA TRP A 460 18.71 11.35 -21.80
C TRP A 460 18.74 12.34 -22.95
N ARG A 461 18.87 13.62 -22.64
CA ARG A 461 19.14 14.67 -23.63
C ARG A 461 20.63 14.88 -23.71
N ALA A 462 21.22 14.71 -24.88
CA ALA A 462 22.64 14.89 -25.09
C ALA A 462 22.91 16.01 -26.09
N GLY A 463 23.91 16.85 -25.82
CA GLY A 463 24.35 17.86 -26.77
C GLY A 463 25.70 18.46 -26.41
N THR A 464 26.37 19.08 -27.37
CA THR A 464 27.70 19.71 -27.18
C THR A 464 27.62 21.06 -26.49
N GLY A 465 26.44 21.68 -26.44
CA GLY A 465 26.20 22.90 -25.68
C GLY A 465 26.05 22.64 -24.19
N LYS A 466 26.47 23.60 -23.37
CA LYS A 466 26.32 23.55 -21.90
C LYS A 466 24.86 23.58 -21.42
N ILE A 467 23.94 24.06 -22.27
CA ILE A 467 22.50 24.01 -22.04
C ILE A 467 21.89 23.02 -23.04
N CYS A 468 21.47 21.84 -22.55
CA CYS A 468 20.86 20.80 -23.38
C CYS A 468 19.34 21.01 -23.51
N ASN A 469 18.91 21.68 -24.58
CA ASN A 469 17.51 21.92 -24.89
C ASN A 469 17.09 21.23 -26.20
N VAL A 470 15.98 20.49 -26.18
CA VAL A 470 15.42 19.78 -27.36
C VAL A 470 14.90 20.76 -28.42
N TYR A 471 14.56 21.99 -28.03
CA TYR A 471 14.13 23.04 -28.97
C TYR A 471 15.30 23.84 -29.57
N GLY A 472 16.54 23.58 -29.14
CA GLY A 472 17.75 24.11 -29.76
C GLY A 472 18.29 23.17 -30.84
N SER A 473 19.13 23.67 -31.74
CA SER A 473 19.85 22.81 -32.70
C SER A 473 20.88 21.94 -31.97
N GLY A 474 20.98 20.65 -32.34
CA GLY A 474 22.07 19.77 -31.89
C GLY A 474 21.83 18.98 -30.60
N CYS A 475 20.58 18.77 -30.19
CA CYS A 475 20.22 17.86 -29.08
C CYS A 475 19.81 16.48 -29.62
N THR A 476 20.46 15.42 -29.14
CA THR A 476 20.12 14.02 -29.42
C THR A 476 19.46 13.38 -28.21
N LEU A 477 18.33 12.70 -28.41
CA LEU A 477 17.65 11.90 -27.39
C LEU A 477 18.22 10.48 -27.34
N VAL A 478 18.42 9.94 -26.15
CA VAL A 478 18.87 8.56 -25.93
C VAL A 478 17.91 7.86 -24.98
N THR A 479 17.23 6.82 -25.45
CA THR A 479 16.26 6.06 -24.65
C THR A 479 16.91 5.39 -23.44
N SER A 480 16.22 5.36 -22.30
CA SER A 480 16.75 4.81 -21.05
C SER A 480 16.37 3.33 -20.87
N VAL A 481 17.37 2.49 -20.57
CA VAL A 481 17.19 1.07 -20.23
C VAL A 481 17.92 0.74 -18.92
N THR A 482 17.52 -0.35 -18.27
CA THR A 482 18.11 -0.82 -17.01
C THR A 482 18.20 -2.35 -16.97
N THR A 483 18.98 -2.91 -16.04
CA THR A 483 19.14 -4.35 -15.88
C THR A 483 17.96 -4.99 -15.13
N VAL A 484 17.63 -6.23 -15.48
CA VAL A 484 16.75 -7.14 -14.75
C VAL A 484 17.61 -7.89 -13.73
N ASP A 485 17.17 -7.97 -12.48
CA ASP A 485 17.89 -8.72 -11.45
C ASP A 485 18.04 -10.18 -11.89
N THR A 486 19.28 -10.63 -12.13
CA THR A 486 19.58 -12.01 -12.50
C THR A 486 20.85 -12.53 -11.78
N LEU A 487 20.59 -13.32 -10.73
CA LEU A 487 21.12 -14.68 -10.47
C LEU A 487 22.49 -14.96 -9.77
N TYR A 488 22.40 -15.91 -8.81
CA TYR A 488 23.34 -17.00 -8.45
C TYR A 488 24.68 -16.71 -7.70
N HIS A 489 24.62 -16.76 -6.36
CA HIS A 489 25.53 -17.60 -5.56
C HIS A 489 24.74 -18.34 -4.45
N LYS A 490 25.07 -19.61 -4.21
CA LYS A 490 24.34 -20.59 -3.40
C LYS A 490 24.41 -20.33 -1.87
N THR A 491 23.22 -20.29 -1.25
CA THR A 491 22.77 -20.63 0.13
C THR A 491 23.29 -19.85 1.36
N PRO A 492 22.46 -19.58 2.40
CA PRO A 492 21.05 -20.01 2.63
C PRO A 492 20.01 -18.86 2.76
N PHE A 493 18.75 -19.24 2.50
CA PHE A 493 17.44 -18.60 2.70
C PHE A 493 16.98 -17.40 1.83
N PRO A 494 15.82 -17.50 1.15
CA PRO A 494 15.26 -16.47 0.27
C PRO A 494 14.39 -15.47 1.05
N VAL A 495 14.58 -14.17 0.81
CA VAL A 495 13.63 -13.11 1.17
C VAL A 495 12.76 -12.86 -0.06
N MET A 496 11.44 -12.82 0.14
CA MET A 496 10.44 -12.65 -0.92
C MET A 496 10.64 -11.35 -1.71
N GLU A 497 10.49 -11.47 -3.02
CA GLU A 497 10.23 -10.41 -3.98
C GLU A 497 8.99 -9.60 -3.57
N ASN A 498 9.02 -8.28 -3.76
CA ASN A 498 7.85 -7.42 -3.58
C ASN A 498 7.66 -6.61 -4.88
N SER A 499 7.09 -7.27 -5.89
CA SER A 499 6.79 -6.69 -7.19
C SER A 499 5.64 -5.67 -7.08
N THR A 500 5.92 -4.38 -7.28
CA THR A 500 4.87 -3.34 -7.44
C THR A 500 4.31 -3.28 -8.87
N SER A 501 4.18 -4.41 -9.57
CA SER A 501 3.56 -4.46 -10.90
C SER A 501 2.05 -4.69 -10.89
N HIS A 502 1.46 -4.97 -9.72
CA HIS A 502 0.04 -5.30 -9.62
C HIS A 502 -0.66 -4.46 -8.55
N PRO A 503 -1.90 -4.00 -8.80
CA PRO A 503 -2.68 -3.28 -7.80
C PRO A 503 -2.97 -4.19 -6.61
N LEU A 504 -2.74 -3.67 -5.39
CA LEU A 504 -2.97 -4.41 -4.14
C LEU A 504 -4.44 -4.82 -3.98
N GLN A 505 -5.39 -3.96 -4.39
CA GLN A 505 -6.83 -4.23 -4.36
C GLN A 505 -7.40 -4.12 -5.77
N ILE A 506 -8.14 -5.14 -6.19
CA ILE A 506 -8.55 -5.32 -7.60
C ILE A 506 -10.07 -5.21 -7.72
N CYS A 507 -10.57 -4.57 -8.77
CA CYS A 507 -11.96 -4.74 -9.21
C CYS A 507 -12.01 -5.86 -10.25
N LEU A 508 -12.63 -6.99 -9.89
CA LEU A 508 -12.69 -8.18 -10.78
C LEU A 508 -13.46 -7.90 -12.08
N SER A 509 -14.59 -7.19 -12.00
CA SER A 509 -15.37 -6.83 -13.19
C SER A 509 -14.56 -6.00 -14.18
N ALA A 510 -13.97 -4.89 -13.72
CA ALA A 510 -13.13 -4.03 -14.57
C ALA A 510 -11.90 -4.78 -15.10
N SER A 511 -11.33 -5.67 -14.28
CA SER A 511 -10.19 -6.48 -14.69
C SER A 511 -10.57 -7.46 -15.80
N LYS A 512 -11.75 -8.10 -15.68
CA LYS A 512 -12.26 -9.04 -16.67
C LYS A 512 -12.55 -8.37 -18.00
N GLU A 513 -13.21 -7.21 -17.97
CA GLU A 513 -13.49 -6.42 -19.17
C GLU A 513 -12.22 -6.00 -19.91
N SER A 514 -11.18 -5.59 -19.16
CA SER A 514 -9.91 -5.13 -19.73
C SER A 514 -8.88 -6.24 -19.99
N SER A 515 -9.14 -7.47 -19.53
CA SER A 515 -8.18 -8.59 -19.52
C SER A 515 -6.82 -8.26 -18.86
N LYS A 516 -6.79 -7.29 -17.94
CA LYS A 516 -5.62 -6.86 -17.16
C LYS A 516 -6.05 -6.62 -15.71
N LEU A 517 -5.12 -6.57 -14.76
CA LEU A 517 -5.46 -6.23 -13.37
C LEU A 517 -5.78 -4.73 -13.24
N VAL A 518 -7.01 -4.42 -12.80
CA VAL A 518 -7.49 -3.05 -12.60
C VAL A 518 -7.71 -2.79 -11.11
N SER A 519 -7.09 -1.73 -10.60
CA SER A 519 -7.28 -1.28 -9.21
C SER A 519 -8.75 -0.93 -8.95
N ALA A 520 -9.26 -1.29 -7.77
CA ALA A 520 -10.62 -0.93 -7.36
C ALA A 520 -10.88 0.59 -7.44
N SER A 521 -9.91 1.41 -7.02
CA SER A 521 -10.01 2.88 -7.09
C SER A 521 -10.02 3.45 -8.51
N LYS A 522 -9.50 2.70 -9.50
CA LYS A 522 -9.42 3.11 -10.91
C LYS A 522 -10.54 2.54 -11.77
N ALA A 523 -11.29 1.56 -11.26
CA ALA A 523 -12.45 1.03 -11.95
C ALA A 523 -13.52 2.11 -12.12
N SER A 524 -14.37 2.01 -13.15
CA SER A 524 -15.51 2.92 -13.25
C SER A 524 -16.54 2.60 -12.17
N TYR A 525 -17.40 3.57 -11.82
CA TYR A 525 -18.55 3.31 -10.95
C TYR A 525 -19.39 2.14 -11.48
N LYS A 526 -19.59 2.07 -12.80
CA LYS A 526 -20.36 1.00 -13.43
C LYS A 526 -19.72 -0.37 -13.18
N ASP A 527 -18.41 -0.50 -13.31
CA ASP A 527 -17.72 -1.79 -13.11
C ASP A 527 -17.71 -2.20 -11.65
N ARG A 528 -17.49 -1.23 -10.74
CA ARG A 528 -17.58 -1.48 -9.30
C ARG A 528 -19.00 -1.90 -8.90
N LYS A 529 -20.01 -1.22 -9.44
CA LYS A 529 -21.41 -1.56 -9.21
C LYS A 529 -21.75 -2.94 -9.77
N HIS A 530 -21.26 -3.27 -10.95
CA HIS A 530 -21.48 -4.59 -11.53
C HIS A 530 -20.81 -5.71 -10.71
N ALA A 531 -19.55 -5.49 -10.29
CA ALA A 531 -18.86 -6.39 -9.37
C ALA A 531 -19.63 -6.55 -8.04
N GLU A 532 -20.12 -5.45 -7.48
CA GLU A 532 -20.94 -5.43 -6.28
C GLU A 532 -22.23 -6.24 -6.47
N GLU A 533 -22.98 -6.03 -7.55
CA GLU A 533 -24.23 -6.74 -7.83
C GLU A 533 -24.02 -8.26 -7.95
N ILE A 534 -22.98 -8.69 -8.67
CA ILE A 534 -22.66 -10.12 -8.82
C ILE A 534 -22.22 -10.70 -7.47
N TYR A 535 -21.32 -10.02 -6.76
CA TYR A 535 -20.84 -10.44 -5.45
C TYR A 535 -21.99 -10.59 -4.45
N LEU A 536 -22.86 -9.58 -4.37
CA LEU A 536 -24.03 -9.56 -3.50
C LEU A 536 -25.09 -10.59 -3.92
N SER A 537 -25.24 -10.90 -5.21
CA SER A 537 -26.17 -11.93 -5.67
C SER A 537 -25.84 -13.31 -5.07
N VAL A 538 -24.56 -13.63 -4.94
CA VAL A 538 -24.09 -14.88 -4.32
C VAL A 538 -24.36 -14.86 -2.82
N VAL A 539 -24.03 -13.74 -2.15
CA VAL A 539 -24.32 -13.55 -0.72
C VAL A 539 -25.81 -13.69 -0.44
N LEU A 540 -26.67 -13.03 -1.21
CA LEU A 540 -28.12 -13.05 -1.03
C LEU A 540 -28.74 -14.42 -1.33
N LYS A 541 -28.19 -15.16 -2.30
CA LYS A 541 -28.60 -16.54 -2.59
C LYS A 541 -28.35 -17.45 -1.38
N TYR A 542 -27.21 -17.27 -0.71
CA TYR A 542 -26.89 -18.04 0.49
C TYR A 542 -27.76 -17.63 1.68
N THR A 543 -27.94 -16.33 1.90
CA THR A 543 -28.71 -15.83 3.05
C THR A 543 -30.22 -15.88 2.87
N SER A 544 -30.72 -16.38 1.74
CA SER A 544 -32.15 -16.35 1.39
C SER A 544 -32.74 -14.92 1.42
N GLY A 545 -31.94 -13.90 1.07
CA GLY A 545 -32.34 -12.50 1.00
C GLY A 545 -31.73 -11.57 2.06
N LEU A 546 -32.12 -10.28 2.00
CA LEU A 546 -31.54 -9.16 2.76
C LEU A 546 -31.76 -9.24 4.28
N ALA A 547 -32.84 -9.89 4.73
CA ALA A 547 -33.20 -9.95 6.15
C ALA A 547 -32.19 -10.73 7.02
N HIS A 548 -31.29 -11.49 6.40
CA HIS A 548 -30.43 -12.48 7.05
C HIS A 548 -28.93 -12.18 6.97
N LEU A 549 -28.56 -10.95 6.65
CA LEU A 549 -27.17 -10.55 6.51
C LEU A 549 -26.48 -10.35 7.88
N PRO A 550 -25.22 -10.80 8.05
CA PRO A 550 -24.50 -10.69 9.31
C PRO A 550 -23.95 -9.28 9.61
N TYR A 551 -23.87 -8.42 8.59
CA TYR A 551 -23.42 -7.03 8.63
C TYR A 551 -24.14 -6.24 7.51
N GLU A 552 -24.14 -4.91 7.60
CA GLU A 552 -24.57 -4.08 6.46
C GLU A 552 -23.72 -4.41 5.22
N LEU A 553 -24.38 -4.49 4.06
CA LEU A 553 -23.74 -4.92 2.80
C LEU A 553 -22.56 -4.04 2.40
N ARG A 554 -22.65 -2.73 2.67
CA ARG A 554 -21.58 -1.77 2.32
C ARG A 554 -20.24 -2.11 2.96
N PHE A 555 -20.22 -2.82 4.10
CA PHE A 555 -18.98 -3.25 4.76
C PHE A 555 -18.40 -4.55 4.18
N MET A 556 -19.01 -5.13 3.16
CA MET A 556 -18.51 -6.31 2.44
C MET A 556 -18.07 -5.88 1.04
N SER A 557 -16.78 -5.64 0.86
CA SER A 557 -16.26 -5.12 -0.40
C SER A 557 -16.15 -6.25 -1.44
N PRO A 558 -16.64 -6.05 -2.67
CA PRO A 558 -16.47 -7.01 -3.77
C PRO A 558 -15.05 -7.00 -4.36
N ASN A 559 -14.19 -6.08 -3.90
CA ASN A 559 -12.88 -5.82 -4.46
C ASN A 559 -11.78 -6.53 -3.64
N PRO A 560 -11.26 -7.71 -4.06
CA PRO A 560 -10.32 -8.49 -3.26
C PRO A 560 -8.91 -7.88 -3.19
N ILE A 561 -8.15 -8.32 -2.19
CA ILE A 561 -6.70 -8.07 -2.07
C ILE A 561 -5.93 -9.12 -2.90
N LEU A 562 -4.96 -8.69 -3.69
CA LEU A 562 -4.02 -9.57 -4.37
C LEU A 562 -2.93 -10.02 -3.38
N VAL A 563 -2.71 -11.34 -3.28
CA VAL A 563 -1.63 -11.93 -2.47
C VAL A 563 -0.73 -12.81 -3.34
N SER A 564 0.53 -12.97 -2.94
CA SER A 564 1.50 -13.84 -3.62
C SER A 564 1.29 -15.31 -3.23
N GLN A 565 1.65 -16.24 -4.12
CA GLN A 565 1.64 -17.68 -3.81
C GLN A 565 2.62 -18.01 -2.67
N GLN A 566 3.78 -17.33 -2.67
CA GLN A 566 4.79 -17.45 -1.62
C GLN A 566 4.25 -17.07 -0.23
N PHE A 567 3.43 -16.02 -0.14
CA PHE A 567 2.76 -15.64 1.11
C PHE A 567 1.83 -16.76 1.62
N LEU A 568 1.07 -17.41 0.73
CA LEU A 568 0.19 -18.51 1.11
C LEU A 568 0.97 -19.74 1.58
N ASP A 569 2.06 -20.06 0.91
CA ASP A 569 2.87 -21.23 1.25
C ASP A 569 3.62 -21.03 2.58
N GLU A 570 4.12 -19.83 2.86
CA GLU A 570 4.72 -19.53 4.17
C GLU A 570 3.68 -19.63 5.31
N ILE A 571 2.43 -19.20 5.09
CA ILE A 571 1.36 -19.39 6.10
C ILE A 571 1.10 -20.88 6.37
N LYS A 572 1.08 -21.72 5.32
CA LYS A 572 0.88 -23.17 5.49
C LYS A 572 2.02 -23.79 6.29
N GLU A 573 3.27 -23.47 5.95
CA GLU A 573 4.46 -23.96 6.65
C GLU A 573 4.47 -23.50 8.12
N PHE A 574 4.16 -22.22 8.36
CA PHE A 574 3.98 -21.68 9.70
C PHE A 574 2.90 -22.42 10.48
N HIS A 575 1.75 -22.68 9.84
CA HIS A 575 0.64 -23.35 10.50
C HIS A 575 0.98 -24.80 10.87
N GLN A 576 1.71 -25.52 10.02
CA GLN A 576 2.19 -26.87 10.33
C GLN A 576 3.06 -26.86 11.60
N ALA A 577 4.03 -25.94 11.68
CA ALA A 577 4.86 -25.78 12.87
C ALA A 577 4.02 -25.40 14.11
N LEU A 578 3.05 -24.50 13.95
CA LEU A 578 2.17 -24.06 15.02
C LEU A 578 1.33 -25.22 15.56
N THR A 579 0.74 -26.02 14.68
CA THR A 579 -0.07 -27.19 15.06
C THR A 579 0.76 -28.21 15.81
N LEU A 580 1.97 -28.54 15.34
CA LEU A 580 2.88 -29.45 16.04
C LEU A 580 3.19 -28.96 17.46
N ALA A 581 3.56 -27.68 17.59
CA ALA A 581 3.89 -27.06 18.86
C ALA A 581 2.71 -27.07 19.83
N LEU A 582 1.53 -26.63 19.38
CA LEU A 582 0.33 -26.52 20.22
C LEU A 582 -0.24 -27.89 20.58
N ASN A 583 -0.26 -28.86 19.66
CA ASN A 583 -0.64 -30.24 19.96
C ASN A 583 0.22 -30.79 21.09
N HIS A 584 1.53 -30.56 21.01
CA HIS A 584 2.46 -31.05 22.03
C HIS A 584 2.27 -30.35 23.38
N ILE A 585 2.15 -29.01 23.41
CA ILE A 585 1.94 -28.23 24.64
C ILE A 585 0.62 -28.64 25.32
N VAL A 586 -0.49 -28.66 24.58
CA VAL A 586 -1.82 -28.98 25.12
C VAL A 586 -1.85 -30.41 25.65
N ARG A 587 -1.28 -31.38 24.93
CA ARG A 587 -1.25 -32.79 25.34
C ARG A 587 -0.59 -32.98 26.71
N ARG A 588 0.46 -32.22 27.02
CA ARG A 588 1.23 -32.37 28.25
C ARG A 588 0.87 -31.38 29.36
N TRP A 589 -0.18 -30.56 29.16
CA TRP A 589 -0.53 -29.42 30.01
C TRP A 589 -0.45 -29.70 31.52
N PHE A 590 -1.06 -30.81 31.99
CA PHE A 590 -1.04 -31.19 33.41
C PHE A 590 0.01 -32.23 33.79
N SER A 591 0.56 -32.96 32.81
CA SER A 591 1.50 -34.06 33.05
C SER A 591 2.94 -33.57 33.17
N ASP A 592 3.30 -32.50 32.46
CA ASP A 592 4.66 -31.94 32.52
C ASP A 592 4.83 -31.05 33.76
N LYS A 593 5.37 -31.64 34.83
CA LYS A 593 5.60 -30.96 36.11
C LYS A 593 6.73 -29.94 36.06
N GLU A 594 7.65 -30.09 35.10
CA GLU A 594 8.78 -29.17 34.94
C GLU A 594 8.35 -27.92 34.18
N ALA A 595 7.58 -28.08 33.10
CA ALA A 595 7.06 -26.95 32.35
C ALA A 595 5.99 -26.16 33.11
N ALA A 596 5.27 -26.82 34.02
CA ALA A 596 4.34 -26.22 34.98
C ALA A 596 3.35 -25.22 34.34
N PHE A 597 2.72 -25.62 33.24
CA PHE A 597 1.80 -24.75 32.48
C PHE A 597 0.66 -24.15 33.32
N PRO A 598 -0.03 -24.90 34.20
CA PRO A 598 -1.11 -24.34 35.02
C PRO A 598 -0.66 -23.19 35.92
N THR A 599 0.60 -23.18 36.39
CA THR A 599 1.11 -22.07 37.22
C THR A 599 1.54 -20.86 36.40
N ARG A 600 1.95 -21.06 35.14
CA ARG A 600 2.33 -19.97 34.22
C ARG A 600 1.10 -19.31 33.57
N MET A 601 0.04 -20.09 33.37
CA MET A 601 -1.21 -19.65 32.79
C MET A 601 -2.38 -20.17 33.64
N PRO A 602 -2.57 -19.64 34.87
CA PRO A 602 -3.67 -20.07 35.73
C PRO A 602 -5.01 -19.74 35.08
N LEU A 603 -5.97 -20.64 35.28
CA LEU A 603 -7.34 -20.54 34.78
C LEU A 603 -8.28 -20.30 35.95
N GLU A 604 -9.56 -20.03 35.66
CA GLU A 604 -10.54 -20.02 36.74
C GLU A 604 -10.75 -21.45 37.27
N PRO A 605 -11.07 -21.62 38.57
CA PRO A 605 -11.13 -22.96 39.18
C PRO A 605 -12.03 -23.95 38.43
N HIS A 606 -13.19 -23.50 37.95
CA HIS A 606 -14.15 -24.34 37.23
C HIS A 606 -13.68 -24.73 35.82
N GLU A 607 -12.84 -23.91 35.18
CA GLU A 607 -12.23 -24.21 33.88
C GLU A 607 -11.07 -25.20 34.06
N GLU A 608 -10.26 -25.02 35.09
CA GLU A 608 -9.18 -25.94 35.41
C GLU A 608 -9.74 -27.31 35.81
N GLU A 609 -10.79 -27.37 36.63
CA GLU A 609 -11.50 -28.60 36.98
C GLU A 609 -11.95 -29.35 35.72
N LEU A 610 -12.61 -28.65 34.79
CA LEU A 610 -13.06 -29.23 33.52
C LEU A 610 -11.89 -29.77 32.67
N LEU A 611 -10.78 -29.02 32.56
CA LEU A 611 -9.62 -29.46 31.79
C LEU A 611 -8.85 -30.61 32.45
N GLN A 612 -8.79 -30.64 33.79
CA GLN A 612 -8.24 -31.77 34.53
C GLN A 612 -9.11 -33.02 34.31
N TRP A 613 -10.43 -32.87 34.38
CA TRP A 613 -11.37 -33.95 34.07
C TRP A 613 -11.19 -34.46 32.63
N VAL A 614 -11.11 -33.56 31.63
CA VAL A 614 -10.82 -33.90 30.22
C VAL A 614 -9.51 -34.68 30.10
N SER A 615 -8.46 -34.25 30.81
CA SER A 615 -7.17 -34.93 30.84
C SER A 615 -7.29 -36.37 31.39
N GLU A 616 -8.10 -36.57 32.43
CA GLU A 616 -8.40 -37.90 32.97
C GLU A 616 -9.22 -38.76 32.01
N GLN A 617 -10.23 -38.20 31.34
CA GLN A 617 -11.04 -38.95 30.38
C GLN A 617 -10.22 -39.37 29.15
N ASN A 618 -9.31 -38.52 28.70
CA ASN A 618 -8.38 -38.86 27.62
C ASN A 618 -7.48 -40.05 28.02
N LYS A 619 -6.95 -40.08 29.26
CA LYS A 619 -6.20 -41.25 29.78
C LYS A 619 -7.03 -42.54 29.85
N LYS A 620 -8.33 -42.42 30.05
CA LYS A 620 -9.29 -43.54 30.08
C LYS A 620 -9.81 -43.92 28.69
N ASN A 621 -9.30 -43.31 27.61
CA ASN A 621 -9.81 -43.46 26.23
C ASN A 621 -11.33 -43.23 26.14
N ALA A 622 -11.86 -42.32 26.99
CA ALA A 622 -13.27 -41.94 27.01
C ALA A 622 -13.55 -40.69 26.15
N MET A 623 -12.49 -39.96 25.76
CA MET A 623 -12.53 -38.78 24.90
C MET A 623 -11.52 -38.93 23.75
N HIS A 624 -11.75 -38.22 22.65
CA HIS A 624 -10.82 -38.16 21.53
C HIS A 624 -9.50 -37.45 21.91
N PHE A 625 -8.43 -37.81 21.20
CA PHE A 625 -7.16 -37.08 21.28
C PHE A 625 -7.34 -35.66 20.76
N TYR A 626 -6.57 -34.73 21.31
CA TYR A 626 -6.63 -33.33 20.88
C TYR A 626 -6.24 -33.15 19.41
N GLU A 627 -5.21 -33.88 18.99
CA GLU A 627 -4.75 -33.90 17.61
C GLU A 627 -5.83 -34.48 16.68
N GLY A 628 -6.13 -33.74 15.61
CA GLY A 628 -7.20 -34.07 14.65
C GLY A 628 -8.61 -33.68 15.10
N HIS A 629 -8.76 -33.05 16.27
CA HIS A 629 -10.07 -32.66 16.83
C HIS A 629 -10.05 -31.25 17.43
N GLN A 630 -9.08 -30.42 17.06
CA GLN A 630 -8.87 -29.09 17.64
C GLN A 630 -10.04 -28.13 17.38
N GLY A 631 -10.94 -28.45 16.45
CA GLY A 631 -11.98 -27.57 15.96
C GLY A 631 -11.41 -26.49 15.03
N ASN A 632 -12.13 -25.37 14.91
CA ASN A 632 -11.74 -24.26 14.04
C ASN A 632 -10.89 -23.21 14.79
N TRP A 633 -9.64 -23.05 14.36
CA TRP A 633 -8.77 -21.93 14.71
C TRP A 633 -8.79 -20.86 13.64
N ARG A 634 -8.87 -19.61 14.08
CA ARG A 634 -8.67 -18.41 13.27
C ARG A 634 -7.55 -17.53 13.86
N PRO A 635 -6.29 -17.78 13.48
CA PRO A 635 -5.20 -16.85 13.76
C PRO A 635 -5.38 -15.53 13.00
N ASP A 636 -5.19 -14.42 13.72
CA ASP A 636 -5.27 -13.06 13.17
C ASP A 636 -3.85 -12.51 12.95
N LEU A 637 -3.61 -11.92 11.78
CA LEU A 637 -2.29 -11.51 11.31
C LEU A 637 -2.19 -10.01 10.98
N LEU A 638 -1.02 -9.42 11.24
CA LEU A 638 -0.65 -8.03 10.94
C LEU A 638 0.47 -7.97 9.90
N LEU A 639 0.54 -6.86 9.16
CA LEU A 639 1.57 -6.61 8.13
C LEU A 639 2.51 -5.45 8.57
N PRO A 640 3.74 -5.75 9.05
CA PRO A 640 4.69 -4.77 9.53
C PRO A 640 5.29 -3.89 8.42
N LEU A 641 5.76 -2.68 8.78
CA LEU A 641 6.28 -1.65 7.86
C LEU A 641 7.66 -1.98 7.23
N ASP A 642 8.43 -2.89 7.82
CA ASP A 642 9.84 -3.17 7.49
C ASP A 642 10.09 -3.89 6.14
N GLY A 643 9.08 -3.95 5.27
CA GLY A 643 9.26 -4.09 3.82
C GLY A 643 9.60 -5.50 3.30
N GLN A 644 9.85 -6.48 4.16
CA GLN A 644 9.84 -7.89 3.77
C GLN A 644 8.37 -8.35 3.78
N GLU A 645 7.86 -8.99 2.72
CA GLU A 645 6.50 -9.59 2.71
C GLU A 645 6.37 -10.60 3.86
N SER A 646 6.02 -10.15 5.07
CA SER A 646 6.10 -11.01 6.26
C SER A 646 4.99 -10.71 7.24
N PHE A 647 4.09 -11.65 7.49
CA PHE A 647 3.03 -11.51 8.49
C PHE A 647 3.53 -11.72 9.93
N LYS A 648 2.79 -11.16 10.90
CA LYS A 648 2.94 -11.44 12.34
C LYS A 648 1.60 -11.86 12.96
N ILE A 649 1.56 -13.00 13.65
CA ILE A 649 0.38 -13.47 14.39
C ILE A 649 0.27 -12.71 15.71
N CYS A 650 -0.89 -12.06 15.90
CA CYS A 650 -1.14 -11.24 17.08
C CYS A 650 -2.12 -11.87 18.09
N GLU A 651 -2.97 -12.80 17.64
CA GLU A 651 -3.83 -13.64 18.49
C GLU A 651 -4.34 -14.87 17.70
N ILE A 652 -4.85 -15.87 18.41
CA ILE A 652 -5.56 -17.03 17.84
C ILE A 652 -6.98 -17.05 18.40
N ASN A 653 -7.97 -17.08 17.51
CA ASN A 653 -9.37 -17.22 17.89
C ASN A 653 -9.83 -18.68 17.70
N ALA A 654 -10.25 -19.35 18.75
CA ALA A 654 -10.67 -20.75 18.74
C ALA A 654 -11.96 -21.02 19.55
N LYS A 655 -12.67 -19.96 19.96
CA LYS A 655 -13.83 -20.08 20.85
C LYS A 655 -15.06 -20.70 20.19
N TYR A 656 -15.38 -20.30 18.96
CA TYR A 656 -16.60 -20.72 18.27
C TYR A 656 -16.29 -21.64 17.09
N PRO A 657 -17.18 -22.59 16.74
CA PRO A 657 -16.98 -23.46 15.59
C PRO A 657 -16.91 -22.69 14.26
N PHE A 658 -17.65 -21.58 14.12
CA PHE A 658 -17.60 -20.79 12.90
C PHE A 658 -16.41 -19.82 12.85
N ASN A 659 -16.15 -19.04 13.90
CA ASN A 659 -15.12 -17.98 13.89
C ASN A 659 -15.08 -17.08 12.63
N GLY A 660 -16.16 -17.01 11.82
CA GLY A 660 -16.21 -16.30 10.54
C GLY A 660 -15.77 -17.10 9.30
N ILE A 661 -15.51 -18.40 9.41
CA ILE A 661 -15.15 -19.28 8.29
C ILE A 661 -16.29 -19.41 7.27
N ASP A 662 -17.52 -19.40 7.75
CA ASP A 662 -18.74 -19.38 6.95
C ASP A 662 -18.80 -18.13 6.06
N LEU A 663 -18.49 -16.98 6.64
CA LEU A 663 -18.42 -15.71 5.91
C LEU A 663 -17.25 -15.70 4.91
N ALA A 664 -16.09 -16.25 5.28
CA ALA A 664 -14.97 -16.40 4.35
C ALA A 664 -15.37 -17.29 3.16
N GLY A 665 -16.02 -18.43 3.41
CA GLY A 665 -16.53 -19.33 2.37
C GLY A 665 -17.41 -18.60 1.36
N LEU A 666 -18.31 -17.72 1.83
CA LEU A 666 -19.13 -16.88 0.97
C LEU A 666 -18.32 -15.93 0.10
N PHE A 667 -17.34 -15.25 0.69
CA PHE A 667 -16.48 -14.32 -0.06
C PHE A 667 -15.77 -15.05 -1.18
N TYR A 668 -15.19 -16.22 -0.91
CA TYR A 668 -14.45 -16.97 -1.92
C TYR A 668 -15.37 -17.62 -2.96
N GLN A 669 -16.58 -18.06 -2.61
CA GLN A 669 -17.58 -18.47 -3.61
C GLN A 669 -17.98 -17.31 -4.54
N ALA A 670 -18.17 -16.10 -3.99
CA ALA A 670 -18.51 -14.92 -4.77
C ALA A 670 -17.37 -14.51 -5.71
N LEU A 671 -16.12 -14.53 -5.23
CA LEU A 671 -14.93 -14.24 -6.04
C LEU A 671 -14.66 -15.33 -7.11
N ALA A 672 -15.11 -16.57 -6.87
CA ALA A 672 -15.02 -17.66 -7.83
C ALA A 672 -16.08 -17.59 -8.96
N ASN A 673 -17.03 -16.65 -8.89
CA ASN A 673 -18.13 -16.57 -9.85
C ASN A 673 -17.60 -16.37 -11.29
N PRO A 674 -17.95 -17.24 -12.26
CA PRO A 674 -17.48 -17.14 -13.64
C PRO A 674 -17.76 -15.79 -14.33
N ASP A 675 -18.80 -15.06 -13.91
CA ASP A 675 -19.19 -13.79 -14.50
C ASP A 675 -18.20 -12.66 -14.20
N ILE A 676 -17.40 -12.76 -13.14
CA ILE A 676 -16.35 -11.78 -12.78
C ILE A 676 -14.95 -12.39 -12.66
N LYS A 677 -14.82 -13.72 -12.55
CA LYS A 677 -13.52 -14.40 -12.43
C LYS A 677 -12.70 -14.28 -13.72
N LEU A 678 -11.41 -13.98 -13.58
CA LEU A 678 -10.43 -14.00 -14.67
C LEU A 678 -9.75 -15.37 -14.80
N PRO A 679 -9.38 -15.83 -16.01
CA PRO A 679 -8.74 -17.14 -16.20
C PRO A 679 -7.39 -17.33 -15.50
N PHE A 680 -6.66 -16.23 -15.27
CA PHE A 680 -5.31 -16.22 -14.67
C PHE A 680 -5.32 -15.80 -13.19
N LEU A 681 -6.49 -15.62 -12.58
CA LEU A 681 -6.63 -15.39 -11.15
C LEU A 681 -7.43 -16.51 -10.53
N ASP A 682 -6.94 -17.03 -9.42
CA ASP A 682 -7.69 -17.94 -8.57
C ASP A 682 -8.02 -17.25 -7.24
N PRO A 683 -9.20 -17.51 -6.66
CA PRO A 683 -9.46 -17.13 -5.28
C PRO A 683 -8.40 -17.73 -4.35
N ALA A 684 -7.92 -16.96 -3.37
CA ALA A 684 -6.83 -17.41 -2.48
C ALA A 684 -7.23 -18.54 -1.51
N ALA A 685 -8.52 -18.89 -1.47
CA ALA A 685 -9.06 -20.05 -0.78
C ALA A 685 -10.25 -20.62 -1.56
N ASP A 686 -10.53 -21.89 -1.35
CA ASP A 686 -11.69 -22.57 -1.92
C ASP A 686 -12.89 -22.42 -0.97
N GLY A 687 -13.95 -21.76 -1.47
CA GLY A 687 -15.17 -21.52 -0.70
C GLY A 687 -15.90 -22.80 -0.32
N ASP A 688 -15.96 -23.79 -1.20
CA ASP A 688 -16.61 -25.08 -0.91
C ASP A 688 -15.80 -25.86 0.12
N ARG A 689 -14.46 -25.84 0.01
CA ARG A 689 -13.58 -26.43 1.03
C ARG A 689 -13.77 -25.79 2.39
N LEU A 690 -13.92 -24.46 2.47
CA LEU A 690 -14.18 -23.76 3.73
C LEU A 690 -15.51 -24.20 4.35
N PHE A 691 -16.57 -24.34 3.56
CA PHE A 691 -17.86 -24.85 4.04
C PHE A 691 -17.79 -26.32 4.46
N ASP A 692 -17.20 -27.18 3.63
CA ASP A 692 -17.07 -28.59 3.90
C ASP A 692 -16.25 -28.84 5.17
N SER A 693 -15.26 -27.97 5.45
CA SER A 693 -14.48 -28.04 6.70
C SER A 693 -15.32 -27.74 7.95
N ILE A 694 -16.37 -26.92 7.87
CA ILE A 694 -17.30 -26.73 9.00
C ILE A 694 -17.97 -28.07 9.33
N PHE A 695 -18.48 -28.75 8.31
CA PHE A 695 -19.22 -30.00 8.47
C PHE A 695 -18.29 -31.18 8.79
N ALA A 696 -17.02 -31.13 8.38
CA ALA A 696 -16.02 -32.13 8.71
C ALA A 696 -15.72 -32.23 10.22
N MET A 697 -16.08 -31.21 11.01
CA MET A 697 -16.01 -31.28 12.48
C MET A 697 -17.16 -32.11 13.09
N PHE A 698 -18.22 -32.37 12.33
CA PHE A 698 -19.40 -33.09 12.77
C PHE A 698 -19.43 -34.51 12.17
N ASN A 699 -20.04 -35.43 12.90
CA ASN A 699 -20.42 -36.72 12.35
C ASN A 699 -21.67 -36.55 11.46
N PRO A 700 -21.63 -36.90 10.17
CA PRO A 700 -22.76 -36.71 9.25
C PRO A 700 -23.97 -37.60 9.57
N ASP A 701 -23.79 -38.69 10.31
CA ASP A 701 -24.86 -39.64 10.65
C ASP A 701 -25.61 -39.27 11.94
N GLN A 702 -25.25 -38.16 12.58
CA GLN A 702 -25.81 -37.76 13.88
C GLN A 702 -26.42 -36.35 13.84
N PRO A 703 -27.48 -36.07 14.62
CA PRO A 703 -28.05 -34.74 14.77
C PRO A 703 -27.00 -33.67 15.13
N ILE A 704 -27.15 -32.47 14.57
CA ILE A 704 -26.27 -31.32 14.85
C ILE A 704 -27.00 -30.36 15.80
N HIS A 705 -26.44 -30.15 16.99
CA HIS A 705 -26.95 -29.17 17.96
C HIS A 705 -26.00 -27.98 18.09
N PHE A 706 -26.54 -26.76 18.12
CA PHE A 706 -25.80 -25.54 18.46
C PHE A 706 -26.28 -25.02 19.80
N LEU A 707 -25.40 -25.01 20.80
CA LEU A 707 -25.73 -24.49 22.13
C LEU A 707 -25.50 -22.98 22.17
N GLN A 708 -26.59 -22.22 22.35
CA GLN A 708 -26.63 -20.77 22.25
C GLN A 708 -27.41 -20.18 23.42
N SER A 709 -27.02 -19.00 23.90
CA SER A 709 -27.85 -18.27 24.86
C SER A 709 -29.08 -17.66 24.19
N LYS A 710 -30.13 -17.38 24.95
CA LYS A 710 -31.33 -16.69 24.43
C LYS A 710 -30.97 -15.35 23.77
N ALA A 711 -30.09 -14.58 24.41
CA ALA A 711 -29.60 -13.32 23.85
C ALA A 711 -28.83 -13.53 22.53
N PHE A 712 -28.02 -14.59 22.43
CA PHE A 712 -27.34 -14.93 21.18
C PHE A 712 -28.33 -15.29 20.07
N ILE A 713 -29.33 -16.13 20.38
CA ILE A 713 -30.39 -16.50 19.44
C ILE A 713 -31.13 -15.26 18.94
N GLU A 714 -31.54 -14.37 19.83
CA GLU A 714 -32.28 -13.16 19.45
C GLU A 714 -31.45 -12.22 18.57
N THR A 715 -30.19 -11.97 18.95
CA THR A 715 -29.32 -11.03 18.24
C THR A 715 -28.75 -11.57 16.92
N ARG A 716 -28.72 -12.89 16.74
CA ARG A 716 -28.19 -13.57 15.53
C ARG A 716 -29.21 -14.42 14.79
N LYS A 717 -30.49 -14.35 15.16
CA LYS A 717 -31.57 -15.22 14.67
C LYS A 717 -31.52 -15.38 13.16
N ASN A 718 -31.48 -14.26 12.44
CA ASN A 718 -31.61 -14.28 10.99
C ASN A 718 -30.40 -14.94 10.32
N VAL A 719 -29.18 -14.67 10.79
CA VAL A 719 -27.94 -15.29 10.28
C VAL A 719 -27.91 -16.78 10.58
N MET A 720 -28.31 -17.18 11.79
CA MET A 720 -28.36 -18.58 12.18
C MET A 720 -29.41 -19.36 11.40
N THR A 721 -30.58 -18.78 11.13
CA THR A 721 -31.60 -19.40 10.26
C THR A 721 -31.05 -19.65 8.86
N ALA A 722 -30.37 -18.67 8.26
CA ALA A 722 -29.76 -18.84 6.94
C ALA A 722 -28.72 -19.97 6.92
N PHE A 723 -27.87 -20.04 7.95
CA PHE A 723 -26.92 -21.15 8.09
C PHE A 723 -27.63 -22.50 8.24
N MET A 724 -28.69 -22.59 9.06
CA MET A 724 -29.45 -23.83 9.23
C MET A 724 -30.09 -24.31 7.93
N ASP A 725 -30.69 -23.39 7.15
CA ASP A 725 -31.27 -23.72 5.85
C ASP A 725 -30.19 -24.19 4.86
N PHE A 726 -29.02 -23.56 4.89
CA PHE A 726 -27.88 -23.98 4.08
C PHE A 726 -27.37 -25.37 4.49
N ALA A 727 -27.19 -25.61 5.79
CA ALA A 727 -26.77 -26.89 6.33
C ALA A 727 -27.76 -28.00 6.00
N GLU A 728 -29.07 -27.75 6.09
CA GLU A 728 -30.11 -28.69 5.70
C GLU A 728 -30.05 -29.04 4.22
N ARG A 729 -29.89 -28.04 3.34
CA ARG A 729 -29.71 -28.29 1.90
C ARG A 729 -28.43 -29.08 1.59
N ARG A 730 -27.35 -28.85 2.35
CA ARG A 730 -26.04 -29.46 2.13
C ARG A 730 -25.94 -30.89 2.69
N THR A 731 -26.57 -31.15 3.83
CA THR A 731 -26.41 -32.39 4.61
C THR A 731 -27.69 -33.23 4.69
N ALA A 732 -28.82 -32.75 4.16
CA ALA A 732 -30.17 -33.29 4.37
C ALA A 732 -30.61 -33.32 5.86
N MET A 733 -29.84 -32.70 6.75
CA MET A 733 -30.10 -32.64 8.17
C MET A 733 -30.15 -31.19 8.62
N ARG A 734 -31.27 -30.78 9.22
CA ARG A 734 -31.42 -29.44 9.76
C ARG A 734 -30.78 -29.33 11.15
N PRO A 735 -29.75 -28.48 11.36
CA PRO A 735 -29.22 -28.26 12.68
C PRO A 735 -30.24 -27.61 13.61
N ARG A 736 -30.09 -27.86 14.91
CA ARG A 736 -30.99 -27.36 15.95
C ARG A 736 -30.28 -26.41 16.91
N ALA A 737 -30.84 -25.22 17.12
CA ALA A 737 -30.42 -24.36 18.23
C ALA A 737 -31.02 -24.89 19.54
N VAL A 738 -30.18 -24.96 20.57
CA VAL A 738 -30.53 -25.42 21.92
C VAL A 738 -30.06 -24.37 22.90
N THR A 739 -30.88 -24.07 23.89
CA THR A 739 -30.53 -23.18 25.01
C THR A 739 -30.06 -23.97 26.23
N PRO A 740 -29.24 -23.38 27.12
CA PRO A 740 -28.83 -24.01 28.37
C PRO A 740 -29.98 -24.61 29.18
N GLU A 741 -31.15 -23.95 29.23
CA GLU A 741 -32.29 -24.39 30.03
C GLU A 741 -33.00 -25.63 29.47
N GLU A 742 -32.77 -25.96 28.20
CA GLU A 742 -33.32 -27.14 27.54
C GLU A 742 -32.51 -28.40 27.80
N LEU A 743 -31.28 -28.27 28.32
CA LEU A 743 -30.40 -29.42 28.57
C LEU A 743 -30.88 -30.27 29.76
N ARG A 744 -30.77 -31.58 29.63
CA ARG A 744 -31.05 -32.58 30.66
C ARG A 744 -29.94 -33.62 30.70
N LEU A 745 -29.54 -34.03 31.90
CA LEU A 745 -28.73 -35.23 32.08
C LEU A 745 -29.64 -36.40 32.45
N VAL A 746 -29.52 -37.48 31.69
CA VAL A 746 -30.31 -38.69 31.87
C VAL A 746 -29.36 -39.84 32.14
N ARG A 747 -29.71 -40.71 33.09
CA ARG A 747 -28.91 -41.91 33.37
C ARG A 747 -28.88 -42.80 32.14
N ASP A 748 -27.68 -43.15 31.69
CA ASP A 748 -27.44 -44.02 30.55
C ASP A 748 -26.36 -45.05 30.96
N PRO A 749 -26.75 -46.28 31.34
CA PRO A 749 -25.81 -47.32 31.75
C PRO A 749 -24.84 -47.73 30.64
N THR A 750 -25.13 -47.37 29.38
CA THR A 750 -24.26 -47.65 28.23
C THR A 750 -23.23 -46.54 28.00
N SER A 751 -23.40 -45.38 28.63
CA SER A 751 -22.45 -44.28 28.59
C SER A 751 -21.27 -44.53 29.53
N LYS A 752 -20.06 -44.14 29.09
CA LYS A 752 -18.83 -44.23 29.91
C LYS A 752 -18.88 -43.37 31.16
N THR A 753 -19.71 -42.32 31.17
CA THR A 753 -19.91 -41.43 32.33
C THR A 753 -21.08 -41.87 33.22
N GLY A 754 -21.87 -42.87 32.79
CA GLY A 754 -23.13 -43.27 33.44
C GLY A 754 -24.32 -42.35 33.13
N PHE A 755 -24.10 -41.27 32.39
CA PHE A 755 -25.11 -40.30 31.96
C PHE A 755 -24.98 -39.99 30.47
N ALA A 756 -26.06 -39.54 29.87
CA ALA A 756 -26.08 -38.98 28.53
C ALA A 756 -26.76 -37.62 28.54
N LEU A 757 -26.32 -36.74 27.65
CA LEU A 757 -26.86 -35.40 27.49
C LEU A 757 -28.06 -35.44 26.53
N TYR A 758 -29.14 -34.78 26.93
CA TYR A 758 -30.35 -34.64 26.14
C TYR A 758 -30.78 -33.17 26.10
N CYS A 759 -31.63 -32.82 25.14
CA CYS A 759 -32.39 -31.58 25.12
C CYS A 759 -33.89 -31.87 25.04
N THR A 760 -34.73 -30.97 25.56
CA THR A 760 -36.18 -31.03 25.35
C THR A 760 -36.50 -30.97 23.85
N SER A 761 -37.53 -31.64 23.36
CA SER A 761 -37.89 -31.67 21.93
C SER A 761 -39.40 -31.56 21.72
N ASP A 762 -39.82 -30.68 20.80
CA ASP A 762 -41.22 -30.49 20.41
C ASP A 762 -41.62 -31.34 19.19
N LEU A 763 -40.65 -32.01 18.56
CA LEU A 763 -40.86 -32.78 17.33
C LEU A 763 -41.31 -34.21 17.65
N LEU A 764 -42.59 -34.49 17.39
CA LEU A 764 -43.13 -35.84 17.36
C LEU A 764 -42.68 -36.57 16.07
N GLY A 765 -41.64 -37.39 16.16
CA GLY A 765 -41.53 -38.59 15.32
C GLY A 765 -40.42 -38.72 14.26
N SER A 766 -39.25 -38.08 14.37
CA SER A 766 -38.15 -38.32 13.40
C SER A 766 -36.80 -38.76 13.99
N LEU A 767 -36.56 -38.61 15.29
CA LEU A 767 -35.31 -38.99 15.97
C LEU A 767 -35.58 -39.88 17.20
N PRO A 768 -34.61 -40.69 17.67
CA PRO A 768 -34.76 -41.47 18.89
C PRO A 768 -35.01 -40.56 20.09
N SER A 769 -36.22 -40.58 20.64
CA SER A 769 -36.61 -39.76 21.78
C SER A 769 -37.02 -40.60 22.98
N VAL A 770 -36.79 -40.06 24.18
CA VAL A 770 -37.15 -40.68 25.46
C VAL A 770 -38.16 -39.80 26.17
N GLN A 771 -39.18 -40.41 26.78
CA GLN A 771 -40.12 -39.72 27.66
C GLN A 771 -39.60 -39.73 29.09
N GLN A 772 -39.40 -38.56 29.69
CA GLN A 772 -38.99 -38.45 31.08
C GLN A 772 -39.64 -37.24 31.74
N ASN A 773 -40.26 -37.44 32.91
CA ASN A 773 -40.95 -36.38 33.67
C ASN A 773 -42.01 -35.59 32.87
N GLY A 774 -42.61 -36.21 31.85
CA GLY A 774 -43.57 -35.56 30.96
C GLY A 774 -42.95 -34.72 29.84
N GLU A 775 -41.62 -34.67 29.74
CA GLU A 775 -40.88 -34.04 28.64
C GLU A 775 -40.48 -35.10 27.60
N THR A 776 -40.61 -34.76 26.32
CA THR A 776 -39.99 -35.50 25.22
C THR A 776 -38.53 -35.05 25.10
N LEU A 777 -37.58 -35.96 25.23
CA LEU A 777 -36.15 -35.66 25.22
C LEU A 777 -35.47 -36.27 23.99
N GLU A 778 -34.58 -35.51 23.37
CA GLU A 778 -33.75 -35.91 22.23
C GLU A 778 -32.28 -35.95 22.65
N LYS A 779 -31.54 -37.00 22.25
CA LYS A 779 -30.15 -37.17 22.67
C LYS A 779 -29.23 -36.17 21.94
N VAL A 780 -28.36 -35.51 22.70
CA VAL A 780 -27.30 -34.63 22.20
C VAL A 780 -26.01 -35.44 22.14
N SER A 781 -25.50 -35.67 20.93
CA SER A 781 -24.28 -36.48 20.70
C SER A 781 -23.10 -35.67 20.16
N GLN A 782 -23.36 -34.49 19.62
CA GLN A 782 -22.35 -33.54 19.15
C GLN A 782 -22.89 -32.12 19.27
N VAL A 783 -22.03 -31.15 19.62
CA VAL A 783 -22.46 -29.77 19.87
C VAL A 783 -21.47 -28.74 19.34
N GLY A 784 -22.00 -27.77 18.60
CA GLY A 784 -21.31 -26.51 18.31
C GLY A 784 -21.56 -25.51 19.44
N LEU A 785 -20.55 -25.24 20.27
CA LEU A 785 -20.67 -24.33 21.41
C LEU A 785 -20.58 -22.87 20.98
N GLN A 786 -21.59 -22.06 21.33
CA GLN A 786 -21.66 -20.63 21.05
C GLN A 786 -22.11 -19.82 22.28
N LEU A 787 -21.46 -20.09 23.41
CA LEU A 787 -21.69 -19.40 24.69
C LEU A 787 -20.54 -18.47 25.05
N MET A 788 -20.87 -17.37 25.74
CA MET A 788 -19.92 -16.50 26.41
C MET A 788 -19.39 -17.14 27.71
N GLY A 789 -18.25 -16.65 28.23
CA GLY A 789 -17.65 -17.27 29.43
C GLY A 789 -18.58 -17.22 30.64
N ASN A 790 -19.22 -16.07 30.86
CA ASN A 790 -20.26 -15.87 31.87
C ASN A 790 -21.56 -16.65 31.61
N GLU A 791 -21.77 -17.18 30.40
CA GLU A 791 -22.92 -18.03 30.06
C GLU A 791 -22.57 -19.53 30.19
N PHE A 792 -21.30 -19.89 30.03
CA PHE A 792 -20.79 -21.25 30.22
C PHE A 792 -20.52 -21.58 31.70
N GLN A 793 -20.03 -20.60 32.47
CA GLN A 793 -19.74 -20.72 33.90
C GLN A 793 -20.94 -21.16 34.78
N PRO A 794 -22.19 -20.69 34.59
CA PRO A 794 -23.29 -21.08 35.48
C PRO A 794 -23.85 -22.48 35.19
N LEU A 795 -23.42 -23.16 34.11
CA LEU A 795 -23.86 -24.51 33.80
C LEU A 795 -23.45 -25.50 34.90
N ASP A 796 -24.25 -26.54 35.09
CA ASP A 796 -23.89 -27.63 36.00
C ASP A 796 -22.53 -28.26 35.59
N PRO A 797 -21.63 -28.58 36.54
CA PRO A 797 -20.34 -29.20 36.24
C PRO A 797 -20.45 -30.46 35.38
N GLU A 798 -21.43 -31.33 35.63
CA GLU A 798 -21.63 -32.53 34.83
C GLU A 798 -22.10 -32.20 33.42
N ILE A 799 -22.92 -31.16 33.23
CA ILE A 799 -23.29 -30.68 31.89
C ILE A 799 -22.04 -30.18 31.16
N ARG A 800 -21.19 -29.37 31.81
CA ARG A 800 -19.93 -28.90 31.22
C ARG A 800 -19.01 -30.04 30.80
N HIS A 801 -18.91 -31.10 31.61
CA HIS A 801 -18.16 -32.31 31.26
C HIS A 801 -18.68 -32.93 29.96
N HIS A 802 -20.00 -33.10 29.81
CA HIS A 802 -20.59 -33.65 28.59
C HIS A 802 -20.43 -32.72 27.39
N LEU A 803 -20.57 -31.41 27.58
CA LEU A 803 -20.26 -30.43 26.52
C LEU A 803 -18.79 -30.47 26.10
N GLY A 804 -17.88 -30.76 27.03
CA GLY A 804 -16.46 -31.00 26.74
C GLY A 804 -16.23 -32.27 25.93
N LEU A 805 -17.03 -33.33 26.13
CA LEU A 805 -16.94 -34.58 25.35
C LEU A 805 -17.52 -34.45 23.93
N TYR A 806 -18.66 -33.77 23.81
CA TYR A 806 -19.44 -33.69 22.57
C TYR A 806 -19.14 -32.44 21.75
N GLY A 807 -18.38 -31.50 22.30
CA GLY A 807 -18.01 -30.26 21.63
C GLY A 807 -17.16 -30.52 20.39
N VAL A 808 -17.58 -30.00 19.24
CA VAL A 808 -16.82 -30.12 17.99
C VAL A 808 -15.66 -29.12 17.90
N ASN A 809 -15.77 -28.01 18.65
CA ASN A 809 -14.61 -27.21 19.02
C ASN A 809 -14.14 -27.72 20.38
N ASP A 810 -12.96 -28.31 20.42
CA ASP A 810 -12.41 -28.88 21.64
C ASP A 810 -12.30 -27.82 22.75
N VAL A 811 -12.73 -28.18 23.96
CA VAL A 811 -12.72 -27.27 25.11
C VAL A 811 -11.30 -26.81 25.48
N ARG A 812 -10.26 -27.61 25.18
CA ARG A 812 -8.85 -27.22 25.30
C ARG A 812 -8.51 -26.09 24.32
N SER A 813 -9.03 -26.11 23.11
CA SER A 813 -8.89 -24.98 22.18
C SER A 813 -9.60 -23.73 22.71
N MET A 814 -10.82 -23.90 23.23
CA MET A 814 -11.64 -22.80 23.74
C MET A 814 -11.04 -22.10 24.97
N LEU A 815 -10.41 -22.86 25.88
CA LEU A 815 -9.90 -22.36 27.16
C LEU A 815 -8.40 -22.09 27.17
N LEU A 816 -7.61 -22.82 26.36
CA LEU A 816 -6.15 -22.65 26.28
C LEU A 816 -5.73 -21.90 25.02
N VAL A 817 -6.10 -22.38 23.82
CA VAL A 817 -5.60 -21.82 22.55
C VAL A 817 -6.11 -20.41 22.25
N GLN A 818 -7.35 -20.12 22.62
CA GLN A 818 -7.92 -18.77 22.54
C GLN A 818 -7.26 -17.76 23.51
N ASP A 819 -6.63 -18.23 24.60
CA ASP A 819 -6.03 -17.38 25.61
C ASP A 819 -4.72 -16.76 25.09
N LYS A 820 -4.63 -15.43 25.07
CA LYS A 820 -3.48 -14.74 24.48
C LYS A 820 -2.17 -15.06 25.20
N ARG A 821 -2.22 -15.50 26.46
CA ARG A 821 -1.03 -15.95 27.21
C ARG A 821 -0.38 -17.17 26.56
N LEU A 822 -1.12 -18.00 25.83
CA LEU A 822 -0.55 -19.16 25.16
C LEU A 822 0.51 -18.78 24.12
N LEU A 823 0.43 -17.59 23.50
CA LEU A 823 1.48 -17.12 22.59
C LEU A 823 2.81 -16.87 23.32
N GLY A 824 2.77 -16.42 24.57
CA GLY A 824 3.95 -16.27 25.41
C GLY A 824 4.48 -17.61 25.91
N ILE A 825 3.59 -18.53 26.28
CA ILE A 825 3.96 -19.91 26.62
C ILE A 825 4.63 -20.59 25.42
N LEU A 826 4.08 -20.44 24.22
CA LEU A 826 4.66 -20.98 22.99
C LEU A 826 6.10 -20.51 22.81
N HIS A 827 6.34 -19.20 22.90
CA HIS A 827 7.69 -18.60 22.81
C HIS A 827 8.65 -19.19 23.84
N GLN A 828 8.22 -19.32 25.10
CA GLN A 828 9.01 -19.90 26.18
C GLN A 828 9.33 -21.40 25.97
N GLU A 829 8.48 -22.13 25.25
CA GLU A 829 8.64 -23.56 25.02
C GLU A 829 9.44 -23.91 23.75
N LEU A 830 9.68 -22.97 22.83
CA LEU A 830 10.27 -23.27 21.50
C LEU A 830 11.58 -24.07 21.60
N ASP A 831 12.52 -23.64 22.45
CA ASP A 831 13.80 -24.33 22.62
C ASP A 831 13.63 -25.75 23.21
N GLY A 832 12.68 -25.92 24.12
CA GLY A 832 12.34 -27.22 24.70
C GLY A 832 11.69 -28.14 23.66
N LEU A 833 10.82 -27.60 22.81
CA LEU A 833 10.19 -28.34 21.72
C LEU A 833 11.21 -28.88 20.71
N VAL A 834 12.32 -28.16 20.48
CA VAL A 834 13.44 -28.66 19.67
C VAL A 834 14.31 -29.64 20.46
N LYS A 835 14.93 -29.16 21.55
CA LYS A 835 16.07 -29.85 22.17
C LYS A 835 15.67 -30.96 23.13
N LYS A 836 14.52 -30.80 23.82
CA LYS A 836 14.07 -31.72 24.88
C LYS A 836 13.03 -32.71 24.37
N HIS A 837 12.16 -32.27 23.47
CA HIS A 837 11.00 -33.05 23.04
C HIS A 837 11.07 -33.55 21.60
N ASP A 838 11.98 -33.03 20.77
CA ASP A 838 12.16 -33.42 19.36
C ASP A 838 10.84 -33.33 18.56
N VAL A 839 10.07 -32.27 18.82
CA VAL A 839 8.76 -31.99 18.20
C VAL A 839 8.91 -31.05 17.01
N LEU A 840 9.81 -30.07 17.14
CA LEU A 840 10.09 -29.08 16.10
C LEU A 840 11.54 -29.21 15.67
N THR A 841 11.78 -28.96 14.39
CA THR A 841 13.11 -28.62 13.89
C THR A 841 13.50 -27.20 14.35
N GLU A 842 14.79 -26.89 14.34
CA GLU A 842 15.28 -25.53 14.62
C GLU A 842 14.68 -24.50 13.65
N GLU A 843 14.52 -24.86 12.37
CA GLU A 843 13.91 -24.00 11.35
C GLU A 843 12.45 -23.69 11.65
N GLN A 844 11.66 -24.71 12.05
CA GLN A 844 10.27 -24.52 12.46
C GLN A 844 10.16 -23.67 13.72
N ALA A 845 11.04 -23.87 14.71
CA ALA A 845 11.06 -23.06 15.92
C ALA A 845 11.42 -21.60 15.62
N GLU A 846 12.39 -21.35 14.74
CA GLU A 846 12.76 -20.00 14.32
C GLU A 846 11.66 -19.34 13.49
N LEU A 847 10.95 -20.11 12.65
CA LEU A 847 9.76 -19.61 11.94
C LEU A 847 8.68 -19.15 12.91
N LEU A 848 8.36 -19.95 13.94
CA LEU A 848 7.41 -19.55 14.99
C LEU A 848 7.89 -18.33 15.78
N ARG A 849 9.18 -18.29 16.15
CA ARG A 849 9.80 -17.17 16.86
C ARG A 849 9.70 -15.87 16.06
N ARG A 850 9.95 -15.94 14.75
CA ARG A 850 9.86 -14.82 13.83
C ARG A 850 8.42 -14.38 13.60
N ARG A 851 7.46 -15.31 13.51
CA ARG A 851 6.09 -15.00 13.04
C ARG A 851 5.08 -14.76 14.14
N VAL A 852 5.32 -15.20 15.38
CA VAL A 852 4.46 -14.88 16.52
C VAL A 852 4.96 -13.62 17.22
N ILE A 853 4.09 -12.63 17.45
CA ILE A 853 4.48 -11.43 18.20
C ILE A 853 4.95 -11.84 19.61
N PRO A 854 6.16 -11.39 20.04
CA PRO A 854 6.62 -11.62 21.41
C PRO A 854 5.56 -11.17 22.41
N THR A 855 5.12 -12.10 23.25
CA THR A 855 4.00 -11.88 24.17
C THR A 855 4.47 -12.12 25.59
N ILE A 856 4.53 -11.05 26.38
CA ILE A 856 4.89 -11.10 27.79
C ILE A 856 3.64 -11.44 28.59
N ILE A 857 3.74 -12.50 29.40
CA ILE A 857 2.62 -12.98 30.23
C ILE A 857 2.76 -12.52 31.68
N PRO A 858 1.65 -12.38 32.41
CA PRO A 858 1.66 -12.10 33.85
C PRO A 858 2.53 -13.06 34.66
N GLY A 859 3.20 -12.57 35.69
CA GLY A 859 4.06 -13.35 36.59
C GLY A 859 5.34 -13.92 35.97
N SER A 860 5.65 -13.58 34.71
CA SER A 860 6.81 -14.11 33.99
C SER A 860 8.12 -13.38 34.29
N LYS A 861 9.25 -14.00 33.94
CA LYS A 861 10.58 -13.37 34.06
C LYS A 861 10.73 -12.20 33.09
N GLU A 862 10.12 -12.32 31.91
CA GLU A 862 10.08 -11.32 30.87
C GLU A 862 9.35 -10.06 31.36
N LEU A 863 8.28 -10.22 32.15
CA LEU A 863 7.60 -9.10 32.80
C LEU A 863 8.49 -8.41 33.84
N GLN A 864 9.23 -9.17 34.65
CA GLN A 864 10.17 -8.62 35.62
C GLN A 864 11.30 -7.85 34.94
N GLN A 865 11.81 -8.38 33.82
CA GLN A 865 12.81 -7.72 32.98
C GLN A 865 12.26 -6.43 32.38
N LEU A 866 11.05 -6.44 31.82
CA LEU A 866 10.37 -5.26 31.28
C LEU A 866 10.23 -4.18 32.36
N LEU A 867 9.72 -4.54 33.55
CA LEU A 867 9.55 -3.60 34.66
C LEU A 867 10.89 -3.01 35.11
N SER A 868 11.94 -3.83 35.20
CA SER A 868 13.29 -3.34 35.54
C SER A 868 13.85 -2.42 34.45
N GLN A 869 13.72 -2.77 33.18
CA GLN A 869 14.20 -1.96 32.05
C GLN A 869 13.47 -0.62 31.97
N TYR A 870 12.15 -0.61 32.23
CA TYR A 870 11.33 0.59 32.27
C TYR A 870 11.76 1.51 33.42
N ARG A 871 11.89 0.97 34.65
CA ARG A 871 12.38 1.75 35.81
C ARG A 871 13.77 2.33 35.61
N ASN A 872 14.61 1.65 34.84
CA ASN A 872 15.96 2.10 34.50
C ASN A 872 16.00 3.06 33.29
N GLY A 873 14.85 3.40 32.70
CA GLY A 873 14.76 4.31 31.55
C GLY A 873 15.32 3.76 30.24
N THR A 874 15.52 2.45 30.13
CA THR A 874 16.11 1.80 28.94
C THR A 874 15.08 1.45 27.86
N ILE A 875 13.80 1.46 28.20
CA ILE A 875 12.68 1.23 27.28
C ILE A 875 11.57 2.25 27.55
N SER A 876 10.81 2.61 26.52
CA SER A 876 9.58 3.40 26.65
C SER A 876 8.35 2.51 26.68
N LYS A 877 7.34 2.89 27.48
CA LYS A 877 6.00 2.27 27.47
C LYS A 877 5.30 2.45 26.13
N ASP A 878 5.62 3.51 25.38
CA ASP A 878 4.94 3.89 24.13
C ASP A 878 5.16 2.86 23.00
N HIS A 879 6.18 1.99 23.14
CA HIS A 879 6.45 0.90 22.22
C HIS A 879 5.61 -0.35 22.48
N TYR A 880 4.75 -0.34 23.51
CA TYR A 880 3.97 -1.50 23.93
C TYR A 880 2.47 -1.22 23.95
N LEU A 881 1.70 -2.30 23.89
CA LEU A 881 0.26 -2.29 24.12
C LEU A 881 -0.13 -3.41 25.08
N LEU A 882 -1.23 -3.20 25.78
CA LEU A 882 -1.85 -4.12 26.71
C LEU A 882 -3.10 -4.72 26.05
N LYS A 883 -3.17 -6.05 26.01
CA LYS A 883 -4.35 -6.78 25.52
C LYS A 883 -4.96 -7.61 26.64
N PRO A 884 -6.28 -7.56 26.88
CA PRO A 884 -6.91 -8.46 27.84
C PRO A 884 -6.59 -9.91 27.48
N VAL A 885 -6.20 -10.73 28.46
CA VAL A 885 -5.78 -12.13 28.23
C VAL A 885 -6.86 -12.93 27.50
N ARG A 886 -8.13 -12.62 27.82
CA ARG A 886 -9.34 -13.16 27.23
C ARG A 886 -10.23 -11.99 26.83
N GLY A 887 -10.49 -11.88 25.55
CA GLY A 887 -11.23 -10.77 24.98
C GLY A 887 -11.33 -10.95 23.47
N SER A 888 -12.37 -10.37 22.88
CA SER A 888 -12.63 -10.44 21.45
C SER A 888 -12.84 -9.04 20.88
N ARG A 889 -12.79 -8.90 19.56
CA ARG A 889 -13.14 -7.65 18.84
C ARG A 889 -12.30 -6.43 19.21
N GLY A 890 -11.10 -6.62 19.75
CA GLY A 890 -10.23 -5.52 20.18
C GLY A 890 -10.72 -4.74 21.39
N GLU A 891 -11.76 -5.22 22.09
CA GLU A 891 -12.29 -4.55 23.27
C GLU A 891 -11.27 -4.56 24.41
N GLY A 892 -11.06 -3.38 25.00
CA GLY A 892 -10.21 -3.22 26.17
C GLY A 892 -8.71 -3.28 25.89
N ILE A 893 -8.27 -3.20 24.63
CA ILE A 893 -6.87 -2.94 24.27
C ILE A 893 -6.52 -1.52 24.68
N VAL A 894 -5.34 -1.33 25.27
CA VAL A 894 -4.81 -0.02 25.69
C VAL A 894 -3.38 0.11 25.21
N PHE A 895 -3.01 1.24 24.61
CA PHE A 895 -1.64 1.47 24.19
C PHE A 895 -0.84 2.15 25.30
N GLY A 896 0.47 1.88 25.37
CA GLY A 896 1.30 2.43 26.44
C GLY A 896 1.41 3.96 26.39
N ASP A 897 1.31 4.56 25.20
CA ASP A 897 1.28 6.01 25.00
C ASP A 897 -0.05 6.67 25.48
N GLU A 898 -1.10 5.89 25.69
CA GLU A 898 -2.38 6.36 26.26
C GLU A 898 -2.36 6.37 27.79
N LEU A 899 -1.36 5.75 28.41
CA LEU A 899 -1.21 5.65 29.85
C LEU A 899 -0.17 6.64 30.34
N ASN A 900 -0.39 7.22 31.51
CA ASN A 900 0.68 7.92 32.22
C ASN A 900 1.61 6.91 32.92
N ASP A 901 2.79 7.38 33.36
CA ASP A 901 3.80 6.51 33.98
C ASP A 901 3.29 5.80 35.25
N PHE A 902 2.47 6.48 36.05
CA PHE A 902 1.88 5.89 37.26
C PHE A 902 0.90 4.76 36.91
N GLU A 903 0.02 4.96 35.92
CA GLU A 903 -0.92 3.92 35.47
C GLU A 903 -0.20 2.72 34.87
N TRP A 904 0.79 2.96 34.01
CA TRP A 904 1.60 1.92 33.40
C TRP A 904 2.32 1.08 34.47
N GLU A 905 3.03 1.73 35.39
CA GLU A 905 3.74 1.03 36.46
C GLU A 905 2.79 0.30 37.42
N ALA A 906 1.64 0.90 37.75
CA ALA A 906 0.62 0.23 38.57
C ALA A 906 0.13 -1.06 37.91
N ILE A 907 -0.13 -1.03 36.60
CA ILE A 907 -0.50 -2.22 35.83
C ILE A 907 0.63 -3.25 35.84
N LEU A 908 1.88 -2.86 35.54
CA LEU A 908 3.00 -3.81 35.54
C LEU A 908 3.25 -4.49 36.89
N ASN A 909 3.04 -3.76 37.99
CA ASN A 909 3.12 -4.31 39.35
C ASN A 909 1.95 -5.26 39.63
N ASP A 910 0.73 -4.92 39.22
CA ASP A 910 -0.42 -5.84 39.34
C ASP A 910 -0.19 -7.13 38.56
N LEU A 911 0.31 -7.03 37.31
CA LEU A 911 0.60 -8.18 36.45
C LEU A 911 1.67 -9.13 37.00
N GLN A 912 2.39 -8.78 38.07
CA GLN A 912 3.26 -9.74 38.77
C GLN A 912 2.47 -10.92 39.35
N ASN A 913 1.19 -10.72 39.67
CA ASN A 913 0.28 -11.78 40.07
C ASN A 913 -0.45 -12.34 38.83
N PRO A 914 -0.21 -13.59 38.40
CA PRO A 914 -0.83 -14.14 37.21
C PRO A 914 -2.27 -14.64 37.40
N VAL A 915 -2.78 -14.69 38.64
CA VAL A 915 -4.08 -15.30 38.96
C VAL A 915 -5.24 -14.49 38.37
N ILE A 916 -6.18 -15.20 37.73
CA ILE A 916 -7.42 -14.64 37.19
C ILE A 916 -8.51 -14.64 38.27
N PHE A 917 -9.23 -13.52 38.36
CA PHE A 917 -10.45 -13.39 39.17
C PHE A 917 -11.52 -12.65 38.36
N PRO A 918 -12.83 -12.92 38.58
CA PRO A 918 -13.90 -12.35 37.75
C PRO A 918 -13.93 -10.82 37.64
N GLU A 919 -13.50 -10.11 38.69
CA GLU A 919 -13.51 -8.64 38.71
C GLU A 919 -12.17 -8.00 38.28
N ARG A 920 -11.13 -8.81 38.03
CA ARG A 920 -9.79 -8.33 37.70
C ARG A 920 -9.50 -8.49 36.21
N LYS A 921 -9.24 -7.37 35.54
CA LYS A 921 -8.84 -7.35 34.13
C LYS A 921 -7.35 -7.64 34.00
N LEU A 922 -7.01 -8.86 33.59
CA LEU A 922 -5.63 -9.30 33.37
C LEU A 922 -5.19 -9.04 31.92
N TYR A 923 -3.95 -8.61 31.71
CA TYR A 923 -3.41 -8.27 30.38
C TYR A 923 -2.20 -9.12 30.01
N VAL A 924 -2.01 -9.36 28.71
CA VAL A 924 -0.69 -9.62 28.12
C VAL A 924 -0.10 -8.33 27.57
N ILE A 925 1.23 -8.27 27.47
CA ILE A 925 1.95 -7.14 26.89
C ILE A 925 2.57 -7.59 25.58
N GLN A 926 2.35 -6.83 24.51
CA GLN A 926 2.96 -7.04 23.19
C GLN A 926 3.57 -5.73 22.70
N PRO A 927 4.65 -5.77 21.90
CA PRO A 927 5.13 -4.58 21.21
C PRO A 927 4.07 -4.07 20.21
N VAL A 928 4.04 -2.76 20.01
CA VAL A 928 3.23 -2.13 18.95
C VAL A 928 3.85 -2.49 17.60
N VAL A 929 3.07 -3.14 16.74
CA VAL A 929 3.48 -3.42 15.36
C VAL A 929 3.06 -2.25 14.49
N THR A 930 4.04 -1.48 14.03
CA THR A 930 3.82 -0.44 13.01
C THR A 930 3.48 -1.09 11.68
N GLN A 931 2.28 -0.87 11.18
CA GLN A 931 1.79 -1.48 9.94
C GLN A 931 1.99 -0.58 8.73
N VAL A 932 2.14 -1.18 7.55
CA VAL A 932 2.09 -0.42 6.29
C VAL A 932 0.68 0.13 6.08
N GLU A 933 0.57 1.43 5.86
CA GLU A 933 -0.68 2.04 5.41
C GLU A 933 -0.83 1.89 3.90
N LYS A 934 -2.02 1.50 3.47
CA LYS A 934 -2.35 1.26 2.06
C LYS A 934 -3.59 2.06 1.68
N GLU A 935 -3.56 2.63 0.49
CA GLU A 935 -4.73 3.29 -0.09
C GLU A 935 -5.69 2.23 -0.62
N LEU A 936 -6.89 2.14 -0.02
CA LEU A 936 -7.90 1.15 -0.39
C LEU A 936 -9.23 1.84 -0.69
N PHE A 937 -9.91 1.39 -1.73
CA PHE A 937 -11.27 1.79 -2.03
C PHE A 937 -12.24 1.01 -1.14
N LEU A 938 -12.95 1.71 -0.26
CA LEU A 938 -13.81 1.08 0.73
C LEU A 938 -15.21 0.82 0.17
N ASP A 939 -15.89 1.88 -0.25
CA ASP A 939 -17.18 1.87 -0.95
C ASP A 939 -17.43 3.21 -1.67
N GLU A 940 -18.59 3.38 -2.31
CA GLU A 940 -18.93 4.61 -3.05
C GLU A 940 -19.23 5.82 -2.16
N GLU A 941 -19.61 5.61 -0.90
CA GLU A 941 -19.91 6.70 0.06
C GLU A 941 -18.62 7.26 0.66
N VAL A 942 -17.68 6.36 1.00
CA VAL A 942 -16.43 6.68 1.70
C VAL A 942 -15.26 6.88 0.73
N GLY A 943 -15.31 6.24 -0.44
CA GLY A 943 -14.28 6.31 -1.46
C GLY A 943 -12.95 5.66 -1.04
N GLN A 944 -11.86 6.18 -1.61
CA GLN A 944 -10.50 5.74 -1.31
C GLN A 944 -10.01 6.34 0.00
N GLN A 945 -9.42 5.52 0.85
CA GLN A 945 -8.91 5.93 2.16
C GLN A 945 -7.55 5.29 2.45
N ARG A 946 -6.72 6.00 3.23
CA ARG A 946 -5.57 5.41 3.90
C ARG A 946 -6.03 4.44 4.96
N CYS A 947 -5.62 3.19 4.84
CA CYS A 947 -6.10 2.12 5.68
C CYS A 947 -4.97 1.23 6.21
N GLN A 948 -5.26 0.57 7.33
CA GLN A 948 -4.50 -0.56 7.85
C GLN A 948 -5.32 -1.85 7.68
N LEU A 949 -4.63 -2.99 7.53
CA LEU A 949 -5.25 -4.29 7.29
C LEU A 949 -4.95 -5.27 8.42
N VAL A 950 -5.97 -5.99 8.88
CA VAL A 950 -5.81 -7.16 9.75
C VAL A 950 -6.33 -8.39 9.01
N GLY A 951 -5.41 -9.27 8.62
CA GLY A 951 -5.72 -10.52 7.96
C GLY A 951 -6.17 -11.60 8.94
N SER A 952 -6.64 -12.71 8.40
CA SER A 952 -6.89 -13.94 9.16
C SER A 952 -6.73 -15.15 8.25
N TYR A 953 -6.52 -16.33 8.83
CA TYR A 953 -6.68 -17.60 8.12
C TYR A 953 -7.42 -18.61 8.99
N HIS A 954 -7.93 -19.67 8.37
CA HIS A 954 -8.66 -20.73 9.05
C HIS A 954 -7.92 -22.05 9.00
N ALA A 955 -7.94 -22.74 10.13
CA ALA A 955 -7.51 -24.12 10.26
C ALA A 955 -8.58 -24.91 11.00
N VAL A 956 -8.86 -26.11 10.53
CA VAL A 956 -9.86 -26.99 11.12
C VAL A 956 -9.19 -28.32 11.44
N ASN A 957 -9.32 -28.76 12.68
CA ASN A 957 -8.79 -30.05 13.14
C ASN A 957 -7.28 -30.21 12.85
N GLY A 958 -6.54 -29.12 13.03
CA GLY A 958 -5.08 -29.07 12.88
C GLY A 958 -4.60 -28.82 11.45
N GLU A 959 -5.50 -28.83 10.47
CA GLU A 959 -5.17 -28.64 9.05
C GLU A 959 -5.46 -27.21 8.60
N PHE A 960 -4.54 -26.63 7.82
CA PHE A 960 -4.78 -25.36 7.16
C PHE A 960 -5.86 -25.53 6.08
N VAL A 961 -6.93 -24.74 6.18
CA VAL A 961 -8.07 -24.81 5.26
C VAL A 961 -8.01 -23.73 4.20
N GLY A 962 -7.68 -22.49 4.58
CA GLY A 962 -7.63 -21.37 3.64
C GLY A 962 -7.46 -20.02 4.32
N LEU A 963 -7.14 -19.01 3.52
CA LEU A 963 -7.10 -17.61 3.97
C LEU A 963 -8.52 -17.17 4.38
N GLY A 964 -8.62 -16.36 5.44
CA GLY A 964 -9.84 -15.73 5.89
C GLY A 964 -10.06 -14.39 5.19
N ALA A 965 -10.82 -13.50 5.85
CA ALA A 965 -11.04 -12.15 5.36
C ALA A 965 -9.96 -11.18 5.87
N TRP A 966 -9.64 -10.18 5.05
CA TRP A 966 -9.00 -8.95 5.50
C TRP A 966 -10.05 -8.06 6.13
N ARG A 967 -9.74 -7.50 7.30
CA ARG A 967 -10.52 -6.42 7.90
C ARG A 967 -9.73 -5.13 7.76
N VAL A 968 -10.40 -4.09 7.29
CA VAL A 968 -9.78 -2.83 6.89
C VAL A 968 -10.40 -1.68 7.65
N VAL A 969 -9.56 -0.84 8.24
CA VAL A 969 -9.95 0.39 8.93
C VAL A 969 -9.11 1.56 8.44
N ASN A 970 -9.70 2.75 8.47
CA ASN A 970 -8.98 4.00 8.22
C ASN A 970 -7.80 4.12 9.19
N SER A 971 -6.65 4.60 8.71
CA SER A 971 -5.40 4.66 9.49
C SER A 971 -5.46 5.60 10.71
N SER A 972 -6.45 6.49 10.78
CA SER A 972 -6.77 7.23 12.01
C SER A 972 -7.25 6.34 13.18
N GLN A 973 -7.65 5.09 12.90
CA GLN A 973 -8.05 4.12 13.92
C GLN A 973 -6.87 3.23 14.29
N ARG A 974 -6.59 3.07 15.59
CA ARG A 974 -5.51 2.20 16.10
C ARG A 974 -5.91 0.74 16.25
N THR A 975 -7.22 0.46 16.29
CA THR A 975 -7.76 -0.90 16.45
C THR A 975 -8.82 -1.20 15.39
N CYS A 976 -8.80 -2.40 14.85
CA CYS A 976 -9.80 -2.85 13.88
C CYS A 976 -10.95 -3.60 14.57
N ASN A 977 -12.09 -2.93 14.76
CA ASN A 977 -13.30 -3.51 15.35
C ASN A 977 -14.51 -3.38 14.42
N MET A 978 -15.04 -4.51 13.94
CA MET A 978 -16.23 -4.54 13.07
C MET A 978 -17.52 -4.07 13.77
N ALA A 979 -17.60 -4.14 15.10
CA ALA A 979 -18.80 -3.79 15.84
C ALA A 979 -19.03 -2.28 15.96
N THR A 980 -18.01 -1.46 15.65
CA THR A 980 -18.13 0.01 15.67
C THR A 980 -18.68 0.57 14.36
N GLY A 981 -18.93 -0.27 13.34
CA GLY A 981 -19.44 0.16 12.03
C GLY A 981 -18.45 1.00 11.22
N ARG A 982 -17.15 0.82 11.45
CA ARG A 982 -16.07 1.61 10.81
C ARG A 982 -15.02 0.73 10.11
N ALA A 983 -15.38 -0.50 9.76
CA ALA A 983 -14.46 -1.47 9.19
C ALA A 983 -15.09 -2.26 8.04
N TRP A 984 -14.29 -2.54 7.00
CA TRP A 984 -14.69 -3.26 5.80
C TRP A 984 -14.04 -4.64 5.77
N LYS A 985 -14.68 -5.60 5.11
CA LYS A 985 -14.16 -6.94 4.88
C LYS A 985 -13.94 -7.21 3.40
N LEU A 986 -12.81 -7.82 3.09
CA LEU A 986 -12.41 -8.15 1.73
C LEU A 986 -11.81 -9.55 1.67
N GLY A 987 -12.09 -10.28 0.60
CA GLY A 987 -11.43 -11.55 0.29
C GLY A 987 -10.08 -11.35 -0.42
N SER A 988 -9.51 -12.45 -0.93
CA SER A 988 -8.24 -12.40 -1.65
C SER A 988 -8.22 -13.23 -2.93
N VAL A 989 -7.33 -12.84 -3.84
CA VAL A 989 -7.03 -13.56 -5.07
C VAL A 989 -5.53 -13.73 -5.21
N VAL A 990 -5.11 -14.75 -5.95
CA VAL A 990 -3.72 -15.07 -6.26
C VAL A 990 -3.58 -15.24 -7.78
N LEU A 991 -2.41 -14.86 -8.31
CA LEU A 991 -2.07 -15.12 -9.71
C LEU A 991 -1.86 -16.63 -9.92
N ARG A 992 -2.46 -17.17 -10.98
CA ARG A 992 -2.26 -18.55 -11.37
C ARG A 992 -0.89 -18.69 -12.03
N GLU A 993 -0.03 -19.52 -11.45
CA GLU A 993 1.31 -19.85 -11.98
C GLU A 993 1.26 -20.57 -13.33
#